data_AF-S0FUB1-F1
#
_entry.id   AF-S0FUB1-F1
#
_cell.length_a   1.000
_cell.length_b   1.000
_cell.length_c   1.000
_cell.angle_alpha   90.00
_cell.angle_beta   90.00
_cell.angle_gamma   90.00
#
_symmetry.space_group_name_H-M   'P 1'
#
loop_
_entity.id
_entity.type
_entity.pdbx_description
1 polymer ?
#
loop_
_entity_poly.entity_id
_entity_poly.type
_entity_poly.pdbx_seq_one_letter_code
_entity_poly.pdbx_strand_id
1 'polypeptide(L)'
;MKTDRNISDTTLDIRFEYSGEQKSVTLSQLEEGARTFLEIYGNAQFCGKEFADIIQQGNGQSKWENLLAATGFEGYPKDFFKTVLSAIAGGEGQTLALNGVTLPHILLVAFLEQVIPGHGYVSVRSTEQLISLTNHNIPETDRDDIQKVIEKYPVRLSRHTIRQMMVSRDVAYQYLPFVEELDNIGHTNTWIGQFHDGLLEQMYQNRVIFLLNMSCPVYCRFCFRKHKDSRNEKNPTPKAVMKAVDHVRSSPSIKEIVITGGDPFLNRKNMEAAIDGLKEVDHVQTLRLATRSIAYYPDLFLEKEAEYLKYIKQKSLELNRIGKRIEVATHFIHPDEVSPESLDIISDLVKHGIAVYIQTPFLSDCNDTGPELVRLFSLLRGAGAELHYIYIPCSPIHGNSIYWKPLSDGIDIALHLRAHLSDRVIPRICTATPIGKMDWFSSGWAVEKVADQDYFVWIRTPYTPEYFKAFAPLANSLTNIRVNAEGTIDIQYMAKIGNDDYLVGNRPEKTAPVNPEALPEEVARLRTALTETDQTAGSVVDTGVDGISRLHETRVNIHPRAGEAEFAYIAKDPRITDVRVTGEALDHLYEIQRIAQRLASIPHVNALRVCSMKLATDPRAFTRARINFLGEVNALSVVTPLRLEIETWFVLVSDLTPDHTVITRRLNSKGITIYANVPLLGGVNDNDTRIHDLAYTLRSTGIEFHHLYVAGLPVQISWNAAHPIDSYDVVDIATKVRREGSGREIPRYIIATPLGEVDYGLTSTMIRKGDAVDVELRCYDETYYTSLAPEFQFPEGTAISETGHPVVPMPGLIKTNDFVVS
;
A
#
# COMPACT_ATOMS: atom_id res chain seq x y z
N MET A 1 -0.43 -19.69 56.52
CA MET A 1 0.55 -20.79 56.46
C MET A 1 1.28 -20.64 55.14
N LYS A 2 2.50 -20.07 55.16
CA LYS A 2 3.33 -19.88 53.96
C LYS A 2 3.93 -21.24 53.60
N THR A 3 3.58 -21.78 52.45
CA THR A 3 4.34 -22.87 51.83
C THR A 3 5.40 -22.25 50.94
N ASP A 4 6.62 -22.18 51.46
CA ASP A 4 7.84 -22.12 50.65
C ASP A 4 7.84 -23.31 49.68
N ARG A 5 7.69 -23.02 48.39
CA ARG A 5 8.13 -23.90 47.30
C ARG A 5 9.10 -23.11 46.45
N ASN A 6 10.36 -23.12 46.87
CA ASN A 6 11.50 -22.87 46.00
C ASN A 6 11.61 -24.06 45.03
N ILE A 7 10.71 -24.16 44.05
CA ILE A 7 10.90 -25.02 42.89
C ILE A 7 11.79 -24.21 41.96
N SER A 8 13.03 -24.66 41.74
CA SER A 8 13.90 -24.05 40.73
C SER A 8 13.19 -24.11 39.37
N ASP A 9 12.93 -22.95 38.78
CA ASP A 9 12.37 -22.86 37.44
C ASP A 9 13.25 -23.64 36.45
N THR A 10 12.63 -24.42 35.58
CA THR A 10 13.36 -25.32 34.69
C THR A 10 13.94 -24.52 33.53
N THR A 11 15.27 -24.53 33.39
CA THR A 11 15.95 -23.93 32.24
C THR A 11 15.94 -24.88 31.03
N LEU A 12 15.71 -24.33 29.84
CA LEU A 12 15.90 -24.98 28.56
C LEU A 12 17.16 -24.40 27.90
N ASP A 13 18.08 -25.28 27.55
CA ASP A 13 19.30 -24.94 26.79
C ASP A 13 19.10 -25.29 25.32
N ILE A 14 19.36 -24.32 24.46
CA ILE A 14 19.17 -24.41 23.01
C ILE A 14 20.53 -24.23 22.38
N ARG A 15 20.96 -25.22 21.59
CA ARG A 15 22.19 -25.15 20.78
C ARG A 15 21.80 -24.99 19.33
N PHE A 16 22.11 -23.83 18.78
CA PHE A 16 21.89 -23.50 17.37
C PHE A 16 22.89 -24.27 16.50
N GLU A 17 22.38 -25.05 15.55
CA GLU A 17 23.17 -26.06 14.82
C GLU A 17 24.32 -25.43 14.02
N TYR A 18 24.01 -24.44 13.20
CA TYR A 18 24.98 -23.85 12.27
C TYR A 18 25.90 -22.83 12.93
N SER A 19 25.36 -22.04 13.88
CA SER A 19 26.15 -21.05 14.61
C SER A 19 27.00 -21.66 15.73
N GLY A 20 26.60 -22.80 16.28
CA GLY A 20 27.17 -23.40 17.49
C GLY A 20 26.86 -22.64 18.78
N GLU A 21 26.13 -21.52 18.70
CA GLU A 21 25.75 -20.69 19.84
C GLU A 21 24.82 -21.44 20.80
N GLN A 22 25.03 -21.23 22.10
CA GLN A 22 24.15 -21.73 23.15
C GLN A 22 23.38 -20.58 23.78
N LYS A 23 22.07 -20.77 23.95
CA LYS A 23 21.19 -19.86 24.68
C LYS A 23 20.41 -20.64 25.73
N SER A 24 20.11 -19.98 26.83
CA SER A 24 19.34 -20.56 27.93
C SER A 24 18.17 -19.65 28.24
N VAL A 25 16.98 -20.22 28.38
CA VAL A 25 15.75 -19.51 28.73
C VAL A 25 14.97 -20.35 29.74
N THR A 26 14.25 -19.71 30.65
CA THR A 26 13.45 -20.44 31.64
C THR A 26 12.10 -20.84 31.04
N LEU A 27 11.55 -21.98 31.50
CA LEU A 27 10.25 -22.45 31.05
C LEU A 27 9.14 -21.44 31.39
N SER A 28 9.18 -20.83 32.58
CA SER A 28 8.17 -19.85 32.98
C SER A 28 8.14 -18.63 32.06
N GLN A 29 9.30 -18.14 31.59
CA GLN A 29 9.38 -17.03 30.63
C GLN A 29 8.75 -17.39 29.29
N LEU A 30 9.01 -18.60 28.78
CA LEU A 30 8.43 -19.08 27.53
C LEU A 30 6.91 -19.24 27.63
N GLU A 31 6.41 -19.84 28.70
CA GLU A 31 4.96 -19.99 28.92
C GLU A 31 4.28 -18.63 29.07
N GLU A 32 4.88 -17.70 29.81
CA GLU A 32 4.33 -16.36 29.96
C GLU A 32 4.29 -15.58 28.65
N GLY A 33 5.36 -15.67 27.85
CA GLY A 33 5.41 -15.09 26.51
C GLY A 33 4.33 -15.68 25.59
N ALA A 34 4.16 -17.01 25.61
CA ALA A 34 3.14 -17.70 24.83
C ALA A 34 1.72 -17.27 25.21
N ARG A 35 1.41 -17.24 26.51
CA ARG A 35 0.09 -16.82 27.01
C ARG A 35 -0.21 -15.37 26.67
N THR A 36 0.75 -14.47 26.89
CA THR A 36 0.61 -13.04 26.57
C THR A 36 0.34 -12.85 25.09
N PHE A 37 1.10 -13.53 24.24
CA PHE A 37 0.88 -13.49 22.80
C PHE A 37 -0.51 -14.02 22.43
N LEU A 38 -0.92 -15.19 22.94
CA LEU A 38 -2.20 -15.81 22.58
C LEU A 38 -3.41 -15.02 23.09
N GLU A 39 -3.30 -14.36 24.24
CA GLU A 39 -4.31 -13.46 24.77
C GLU A 39 -4.62 -12.34 23.77
N ILE A 40 -3.58 -11.67 23.27
CA ILE A 40 -3.72 -10.43 22.49
C ILE A 40 -3.80 -10.71 20.98
N TYR A 41 -2.92 -11.56 20.47
CA TYR A 41 -2.71 -11.79 19.03
C TYR A 41 -3.12 -13.19 18.57
N GLY A 42 -3.49 -14.10 19.47
CA GLY A 42 -4.01 -15.42 19.13
C GLY A 42 -5.42 -15.37 18.54
N ASN A 43 -5.58 -14.80 17.36
CA ASN A 43 -6.84 -14.66 16.64
C ASN A 43 -6.65 -14.83 15.11
N ALA A 44 -7.75 -14.93 14.37
CA ALA A 44 -7.72 -15.26 12.94
C ALA A 44 -6.98 -14.21 12.08
N GLN A 45 -6.98 -12.94 12.49
CA GLN A 45 -6.32 -11.87 11.74
C GLN A 45 -4.81 -12.07 11.70
N PHE A 46 -4.19 -12.39 12.84
CA PHE A 46 -2.74 -12.52 12.97
C PHE A 46 -2.24 -13.93 12.68
N CYS A 47 -2.93 -14.93 13.22
CA CYS A 47 -2.50 -16.31 13.18
C CYS A 47 -3.12 -17.12 12.03
N GLY A 48 -4.07 -16.54 11.29
CA GLY A 48 -4.88 -17.27 10.32
C GLY A 48 -6.05 -18.01 10.97
N LYS A 49 -7.11 -18.23 10.17
CA LYS A 49 -8.37 -18.82 10.64
C LYS A 49 -8.18 -20.24 11.19
N GLU A 50 -7.46 -21.10 10.46
CA GLU A 50 -7.25 -22.50 10.84
C GLU A 50 -6.60 -22.62 12.22
N PHE A 51 -5.55 -21.84 12.49
CA PHE A 51 -4.91 -21.82 13.79
C PHE A 51 -5.82 -21.25 14.89
N ALA A 52 -6.57 -20.19 14.58
CA ALA A 52 -7.50 -19.58 15.51
C ALA A 52 -8.64 -20.53 15.92
N ASP A 53 -9.14 -21.34 14.99
CA ASP A 53 -10.17 -22.36 15.24
C ASP A 53 -9.64 -23.46 16.17
N ILE A 54 -8.34 -23.80 16.08
CA ILE A 54 -7.67 -24.78 16.93
C ILE A 54 -7.53 -24.28 18.38
N ILE A 55 -7.00 -23.07 18.57
CA ILE A 55 -6.80 -22.51 19.92
C ILE A 55 -8.09 -22.05 20.58
N GLN A 56 -9.14 -21.86 19.77
CA GLN A 56 -10.47 -21.39 20.16
C GLN A 56 -10.47 -19.98 20.80
N GLN A 57 -11.67 -19.46 21.05
CA GLN A 57 -11.84 -18.22 21.81
C GLN A 57 -11.60 -18.48 23.31
N GLY A 58 -11.06 -17.49 24.01
CA GLY A 58 -10.74 -17.60 25.43
C GLY A 58 -9.61 -16.67 25.85
N ASN A 59 -9.15 -16.82 27.09
CA ASN A 59 -7.94 -16.12 27.56
C ASN A 59 -6.67 -16.86 27.09
N GLY A 60 -5.52 -16.24 27.28
CA GLY A 60 -4.21 -16.74 26.88
C GLY A 60 -3.88 -18.09 27.52
N GLN A 61 -4.32 -18.34 28.75
CA GLN A 61 -4.14 -19.62 29.43
C GLN A 61 -4.94 -20.73 28.74
N SER A 62 -6.24 -20.53 28.49
CA SER A 62 -7.07 -21.54 27.81
C SER A 62 -6.62 -21.79 26.37
N LYS A 63 -6.23 -20.73 25.65
CA LYS A 63 -5.67 -20.86 24.29
C LYS A 63 -4.36 -21.63 24.28
N TRP A 64 -3.51 -21.40 25.28
CA TRP A 64 -2.25 -22.12 25.45
C TRP A 64 -2.49 -23.62 25.72
N GLU A 65 -3.42 -23.94 26.61
CA GLU A 65 -3.82 -25.33 26.91
C GLU A 65 -4.37 -26.04 25.67
N ASN A 66 -5.25 -25.37 24.91
CA ASN A 66 -5.78 -25.89 23.65
C ASN A 66 -4.68 -26.14 22.61
N LEU A 67 -3.72 -25.21 22.48
CA LEU A 67 -2.58 -25.38 21.59
C LEU A 67 -1.73 -26.60 21.98
N LEU A 68 -1.42 -26.75 23.27
CA LEU A 68 -0.68 -27.92 23.77
C LEU A 68 -1.43 -29.21 23.49
N ALA A 69 -2.74 -29.27 23.73
CA ALA A 69 -3.55 -30.44 23.45
C ALA A 69 -3.56 -30.79 21.95
N ALA A 70 -3.82 -29.80 21.08
CA ALA A 70 -3.87 -30.00 19.63
C ALA A 70 -2.52 -30.45 19.05
N THR A 71 -1.42 -29.97 19.62
CA THR A 71 -0.06 -30.34 19.18
C THR A 71 0.47 -31.62 19.83
N GLY A 72 -0.30 -32.26 20.72
CA GLY A 72 0.07 -33.53 21.37
C GLY A 72 0.96 -33.39 22.61
N PHE A 73 1.04 -32.20 23.19
CA PHE A 73 1.87 -31.86 24.35
C PHE A 73 1.04 -31.44 25.58
N GLU A 74 -0.19 -31.94 25.72
CA GLU A 74 -1.06 -31.64 26.87
C GLU A 74 -0.37 -31.99 28.19
N GLY A 75 -0.17 -30.98 29.06
CA GLY A 75 0.55 -31.15 30.33
C GLY A 75 2.08 -31.26 30.21
N TYR A 76 2.64 -31.15 29.00
CA TYR A 76 4.08 -31.25 28.72
C TYR A 76 4.64 -30.00 28.00
N PRO A 77 4.47 -28.77 28.55
CA PRO A 77 4.93 -27.53 27.89
C PRO A 77 6.45 -27.50 27.66
N LYS A 78 7.22 -28.14 28.53
CA LYS A 78 8.68 -28.28 28.37
C LYS A 78 9.03 -29.02 27.08
N ASP A 79 8.34 -30.11 26.80
CA ASP A 79 8.61 -30.95 25.63
C ASP A 79 8.10 -30.28 24.35
N PHE A 80 7.01 -29.52 24.44
CA PHE A 80 6.58 -28.63 23.35
C PHE A 80 7.68 -27.64 22.96
N PHE A 81 8.16 -26.83 23.92
CA PHE A 81 9.17 -25.82 23.62
C PHE A 81 10.50 -26.43 23.19
N LYS A 82 10.90 -27.56 23.76
CA LYS A 82 12.09 -28.29 23.29
C LYS A 82 11.95 -28.70 21.83
N THR A 83 10.81 -29.24 21.43
CA THR A 83 10.55 -29.66 20.05
C THR A 83 10.60 -28.45 19.11
N VAL A 84 9.85 -27.39 19.44
CA VAL A 84 9.80 -26.16 18.62
C VAL A 84 11.17 -25.51 18.49
N LEU A 85 11.85 -25.26 19.60
CA LEU A 85 13.11 -24.53 19.59
C LEU A 85 14.26 -25.36 19.01
N SER A 86 14.21 -26.69 19.12
CA SER A 86 15.17 -27.56 18.43
C SER A 86 14.98 -27.52 16.91
N ALA A 87 13.74 -27.52 16.42
CA ALA A 87 13.45 -27.39 14.99
C ALA A 87 13.97 -26.04 14.44
N ILE A 88 13.69 -24.93 15.14
CA ILE A 88 14.23 -23.61 14.75
C ILE A 88 15.77 -23.61 14.81
N ALA A 89 16.35 -24.22 15.84
CA ALA A 89 17.80 -24.31 16.00
C ALA A 89 18.49 -25.14 14.90
N GLY A 90 17.79 -26.13 14.33
CA GLY A 90 18.24 -26.93 13.18
C GLY A 90 17.92 -26.33 11.80
N GLY A 91 17.32 -25.13 11.74
CA GLY A 91 16.97 -24.47 10.47
C GLY A 91 15.62 -24.88 9.87
N GLU A 92 14.80 -25.64 10.59
CA GLU A 92 13.47 -26.10 10.15
C GLU A 92 12.33 -25.16 10.61
N GLY A 93 12.67 -23.92 11.01
CA GLY A 93 11.71 -22.96 11.60
C GLY A 93 10.69 -22.36 10.62
N GLN A 94 10.87 -22.54 9.31
CA GLN A 94 10.09 -21.82 8.29
C GLN A 94 8.71 -22.43 7.99
N THR A 95 8.51 -23.73 8.25
CA THR A 95 7.23 -24.44 8.03
C THR A 95 6.94 -25.41 9.17
N LEU A 96 7.10 -24.94 10.41
CA LEU A 96 7.01 -25.80 11.58
C LEU A 96 5.55 -26.20 11.85
N ALA A 97 5.25 -27.49 11.68
CA ALA A 97 3.99 -28.10 12.04
C ALA A 97 4.18 -29.20 13.08
N LEU A 98 3.33 -29.20 14.11
CA LEU A 98 3.33 -30.21 15.18
C LEU A 98 1.98 -30.90 15.20
N ASN A 99 1.97 -32.22 15.01
CA ASN A 99 0.74 -33.01 14.95
C ASN A 99 -0.30 -32.45 13.96
N GLY A 100 0.16 -31.98 12.80
CA GLY A 100 -0.69 -31.36 11.76
C GLY A 100 -1.09 -29.90 12.03
N VAL A 101 -0.69 -29.31 13.17
CA VAL A 101 -0.92 -27.90 13.48
C VAL A 101 0.28 -27.07 13.03
N THR A 102 0.11 -26.29 11.97
CA THR A 102 1.11 -25.31 11.53
C THR A 102 1.17 -24.16 12.53
N LEU A 103 2.36 -23.89 13.08
CA LEU A 103 2.56 -22.77 14.01
C LEU A 103 2.75 -21.46 13.23
N PRO A 104 2.00 -20.39 13.55
CA PRO A 104 2.14 -19.11 12.87
C PRO A 104 3.53 -18.51 13.06
N HIS A 105 4.12 -17.96 11.99
CA HIS A 105 5.40 -17.26 12.02
C HIS A 105 5.51 -16.27 13.19
N ILE A 106 4.49 -15.42 13.35
CA ILE A 106 4.46 -14.36 14.36
C ILE A 106 4.48 -14.90 15.81
N LEU A 107 3.94 -16.11 16.04
CA LEU A 107 4.05 -16.83 17.32
C LEU A 107 5.48 -17.34 17.55
N LEU A 108 6.13 -17.88 16.50
CA LEU A 108 7.51 -18.34 16.59
C LEU A 108 8.49 -17.19 16.87
N VAL A 109 8.25 -16.01 16.28
CA VAL A 109 8.99 -14.78 16.61
C VAL A 109 8.83 -14.42 18.08
N ALA A 110 7.61 -14.49 18.64
CA ALA A 110 7.37 -14.23 20.06
C ALA A 110 8.15 -15.19 20.98
N PHE A 111 8.32 -16.45 20.57
CA PHE A 111 9.20 -17.40 21.30
C PHE A 111 10.68 -17.01 21.19
N LEU A 112 11.13 -16.65 19.98
CA LEU A 112 12.50 -16.21 19.75
C LEU A 112 12.86 -14.91 20.49
N GLU A 113 11.89 -14.06 20.79
CA GLU A 113 12.09 -12.88 21.64
C GLU A 113 12.50 -13.23 23.07
N GLN A 114 11.98 -14.34 23.60
CA GLN A 114 12.37 -14.85 24.92
C GLN A 114 13.75 -15.51 24.88
N VAL A 115 14.08 -16.20 23.77
CA VAL A 115 15.35 -16.94 23.62
C VAL A 115 16.53 -16.02 23.28
N ILE A 116 16.30 -15.06 22.40
CA ILE A 116 17.29 -14.11 21.90
C ILE A 116 16.81 -12.70 22.24
N PRO A 117 16.80 -12.28 23.52
CA PRO A 117 16.24 -11.00 23.91
C PRO A 117 17.11 -9.82 23.46
N GLY A 118 16.56 -8.61 23.60
CA GLY A 118 17.27 -7.35 23.39
C GLY A 118 17.00 -6.69 22.04
N HIS A 119 17.46 -5.45 21.92
CA HIS A 119 17.17 -4.57 20.80
C HIS A 119 18.47 -4.13 20.11
N GLY A 120 18.36 -3.26 19.12
CA GLY A 120 19.49 -2.71 18.36
C GLY A 120 19.83 -3.48 17.08
N TYR A 121 20.94 -3.07 16.46
CA TYR A 121 21.40 -3.60 15.17
C TYR A 121 22.92 -3.76 15.12
N VAL A 122 23.38 -4.66 14.26
CA VAL A 122 24.79 -5.04 14.11
C VAL A 122 25.22 -4.97 12.64
N SER A 123 26.40 -4.40 12.39
CA SER A 123 27.05 -4.48 11.08
C SER A 123 27.88 -5.76 10.99
N VAL A 124 27.57 -6.59 10.01
CA VAL A 124 28.24 -7.87 9.79
C VAL A 124 29.54 -7.64 9.02
N ARG A 125 30.63 -8.25 9.48
CA ARG A 125 32.00 -8.06 8.97
C ARG A 125 32.59 -9.32 8.36
N SER A 126 32.10 -10.49 8.75
CA SER A 126 32.52 -11.75 8.14
C SER A 126 31.37 -12.73 7.94
N THR A 127 31.58 -13.71 7.05
CA THR A 127 30.65 -14.83 6.86
C THR A 127 30.45 -15.63 8.15
N GLU A 128 31.47 -15.86 8.96
CA GLU A 128 31.34 -16.55 10.26
C GLU A 128 30.47 -15.74 11.23
N GLN A 129 30.63 -14.41 11.25
CA GLN A 129 29.78 -13.55 12.05
C GLN A 129 28.32 -13.61 11.58
N LEU A 130 28.09 -13.67 10.27
CA LEU A 130 26.74 -13.81 9.70
C LEU A 130 26.09 -15.13 10.17
N ILE A 131 26.80 -16.25 10.04
CA ILE A 131 26.33 -17.58 10.48
C ILE A 131 26.07 -17.55 12.00
N SER A 132 27.00 -17.00 12.78
CA SER A 132 26.89 -16.89 14.24
C SER A 132 25.64 -16.10 14.67
N LEU A 133 25.33 -15.00 13.99
CA LEU A 133 24.19 -14.15 14.32
C LEU A 133 22.84 -14.70 13.89
N THR A 134 22.79 -15.35 12.73
CA THR A 134 21.53 -15.70 12.05
C THR A 134 21.18 -17.17 12.12
N ASN A 135 22.12 -18.03 12.50
CA ASN A 135 21.99 -19.49 12.43
C ASN A 135 21.45 -19.97 11.06
N HIS A 136 21.92 -19.37 9.97
CA HIS A 136 21.63 -19.87 8.63
C HIS A 136 22.79 -20.70 8.11
N ASN A 137 22.46 -21.78 7.42
CA ASN A 137 23.45 -22.61 6.76
C ASN A 137 24.03 -21.86 5.54
N ILE A 138 25.32 -21.57 5.58
CA ILE A 138 26.07 -21.10 4.42
C ILE A 138 27.10 -22.19 4.08
N PRO A 139 26.93 -22.88 2.93
CA PRO A 139 27.83 -23.94 2.50
C PRO A 139 29.28 -23.48 2.51
N GLU A 140 30.20 -24.35 2.95
CA GLU A 140 31.63 -24.00 3.02
C GLU A 140 32.20 -23.54 1.68
N THR A 141 31.69 -24.10 0.58
CA THR A 141 32.05 -23.73 -0.79
C THR A 141 31.72 -22.28 -1.14
N ASP A 142 30.72 -21.70 -0.48
CA ASP A 142 30.15 -20.40 -0.82
C ASP A 142 30.70 -19.30 0.11
N ARG A 143 31.34 -19.66 1.22
CA ARG A 143 31.70 -18.72 2.29
C ARG A 143 32.65 -17.61 1.83
N ASP A 144 33.61 -17.93 0.98
CA ASP A 144 34.55 -16.96 0.41
C ASP A 144 33.85 -15.98 -0.55
N ASP A 145 32.86 -16.45 -1.31
CA ASP A 145 32.09 -15.60 -2.21
C ASP A 145 31.11 -14.72 -1.43
N ILE A 146 30.45 -15.27 -0.41
CA ILE A 146 29.64 -14.47 0.53
C ILE A 146 30.49 -13.42 1.24
N GLN A 147 31.74 -13.72 1.60
CA GLN A 147 32.64 -12.74 2.18
C GLN A 147 32.89 -11.57 1.21
N LYS A 148 33.15 -11.84 -0.07
CA LYS A 148 33.27 -10.81 -1.12
C LYS A 148 31.98 -9.99 -1.26
N VAL A 149 30.82 -10.64 -1.17
CA VAL A 149 29.51 -9.98 -1.21
C VAL A 149 29.33 -9.03 -0.01
N ILE A 150 29.69 -9.44 1.21
CA ILE A 150 29.64 -8.58 2.41
C ILE A 150 30.55 -7.36 2.26
N GLU A 151 31.73 -7.54 1.65
CA GLU A 151 32.69 -6.46 1.41
C GLU A 151 32.23 -5.46 0.35
N LYS A 152 31.56 -5.92 -0.71
CA LYS A 152 31.00 -5.11 -1.80
C LYS A 152 29.67 -4.44 -1.42
N TYR A 153 28.81 -5.17 -0.72
CA TYR A 153 27.47 -4.76 -0.31
C TYR A 153 27.28 -5.01 1.19
N PRO A 154 27.50 -3.99 2.04
CA PRO A 154 27.48 -4.13 3.48
C PRO A 154 26.19 -4.77 4.00
N VAL A 155 26.34 -5.66 4.98
CA VAL A 155 25.21 -6.29 5.68
C VAL A 155 25.05 -5.65 7.05
N ARG A 156 23.82 -5.27 7.39
CA ARG A 156 23.44 -4.79 8.72
C ARG A 156 22.07 -5.32 9.07
N LEU A 157 21.92 -5.86 10.26
CA LEU A 157 20.72 -6.56 10.71
C LEU A 157 20.32 -6.07 12.09
N SER A 158 19.02 -5.92 12.35
CA SER A 158 18.48 -5.67 13.68
C SER A 158 18.22 -6.98 14.42
N ARG A 159 18.10 -6.94 15.74
CA ARG A 159 17.66 -8.11 16.51
C ARG A 159 16.27 -8.59 16.09
N HIS A 160 15.37 -7.66 15.81
CA HIS A 160 14.02 -7.95 15.31
C HIS A 160 14.08 -8.76 13.99
N THR A 161 14.81 -8.26 13.00
CA THR A 161 14.95 -8.93 11.70
C THR A 161 15.64 -10.28 11.83
N ILE A 162 16.69 -10.40 12.67
CA ILE A 162 17.35 -11.70 12.90
C ILE A 162 16.35 -12.76 13.36
N ARG A 163 15.45 -12.44 14.31
CA ARG A 163 14.42 -13.39 14.77
C ARG A 163 13.48 -13.78 13.65
N GLN A 164 12.97 -12.81 12.89
CA GLN A 164 12.08 -13.08 11.77
C GLN A 164 12.75 -13.95 10.69
N MET A 165 14.01 -13.69 10.34
CA MET A 165 14.74 -14.48 9.34
C MET A 165 14.88 -15.95 9.75
N MET A 166 15.00 -16.26 11.05
CA MET A 166 15.16 -17.64 11.53
C MET A 166 13.89 -18.49 11.33
N VAL A 167 12.74 -17.86 11.10
CA VAL A 167 11.44 -18.52 10.97
C VAL A 167 10.68 -18.11 9.71
N SER A 168 11.24 -17.25 8.85
CA SER A 168 10.65 -16.88 7.56
C SER A 168 11.72 -16.83 6.47
N ARG A 169 11.52 -17.68 5.46
CA ARG A 169 12.31 -17.67 4.22
C ARG A 169 12.25 -16.30 3.57
N ASP A 170 11.06 -15.73 3.45
CA ASP A 170 10.82 -14.51 2.67
C ASP A 170 11.37 -13.27 3.35
N VAL A 171 11.46 -13.27 4.69
CA VAL A 171 12.22 -12.25 5.41
C VAL A 171 13.72 -12.48 5.21
N ALA A 172 14.22 -13.71 5.39
CA ALA A 172 15.63 -14.04 5.15
C ALA A 172 16.09 -13.65 3.74
N TYR A 173 15.25 -13.89 2.74
CA TYR A 173 15.49 -13.62 1.34
C TYR A 173 15.74 -12.12 1.05
N GLN A 174 15.23 -11.23 1.89
CA GLN A 174 15.39 -9.78 1.73
C GLN A 174 16.68 -9.22 2.35
N TYR A 175 17.31 -9.97 3.26
CA TYR A 175 18.39 -9.46 4.12
C TYR A 175 19.67 -10.31 4.13
N LEU A 176 19.60 -11.62 3.82
CA LEU A 176 20.79 -12.48 3.67
C LEU A 176 21.51 -12.21 2.35
N PRO A 177 22.85 -12.14 2.35
CA PRO A 177 23.61 -12.09 1.12
C PRO A 177 23.54 -13.41 0.33
N PHE A 178 23.62 -13.31 -1.00
CA PHE A 178 23.71 -14.46 -1.92
C PHE A 178 24.95 -14.37 -2.81
N VAL A 179 25.45 -15.51 -3.30
CA VAL A 179 26.64 -15.54 -4.17
C VAL A 179 26.37 -14.86 -5.52
N GLU A 180 25.13 -14.93 -5.99
CA GLU A 180 24.63 -14.31 -7.22
C GLU A 180 24.76 -12.79 -7.19
N GLU A 181 24.90 -12.18 -6.02
CA GLU A 181 25.13 -10.74 -5.92
C GLU A 181 26.48 -10.30 -6.54
N LEU A 182 27.40 -11.24 -6.77
CA LEU A 182 28.65 -10.96 -7.48
C LEU A 182 28.43 -10.70 -8.98
N ASP A 183 27.26 -11.04 -9.53
CA ASP A 183 26.86 -10.68 -10.88
C ASP A 183 26.77 -9.15 -11.03
N ASN A 184 27.28 -8.64 -12.16
CA ASN A 184 27.30 -7.22 -12.49
C ASN A 184 26.27 -6.86 -13.56
N ILE A 185 25.33 -7.75 -13.90
CA ILE A 185 24.18 -7.36 -14.72
C ILE A 185 23.35 -6.28 -14.01
N GLY A 186 22.82 -5.33 -14.78
CA GLY A 186 22.02 -4.21 -14.25
C GLY A 186 22.80 -2.90 -14.25
N HIS A 187 22.29 -1.92 -13.51
CA HIS A 187 22.92 -0.61 -13.35
C HIS A 187 23.67 -0.51 -12.01
N THR A 188 24.71 0.33 -11.96
CA THR A 188 25.31 0.72 -10.67
C THR A 188 24.35 1.61 -9.88
N ASN A 189 23.73 2.58 -10.55
CA ASN A 189 22.70 3.46 -10.02
C ASN A 189 21.54 3.53 -11.03
N THR A 190 20.30 3.45 -10.55
CA THR A 190 19.09 3.45 -11.41
C THR A 190 18.39 4.80 -11.52
N TRP A 191 18.92 5.84 -10.86
CA TRP A 191 18.33 7.18 -10.85
C TRP A 191 19.27 8.21 -11.45
N ILE A 192 18.70 9.17 -12.16
CA ILE A 192 19.40 10.39 -12.59
C ILE A 192 19.11 11.45 -11.54
N GLY A 193 19.71 11.28 -10.35
CA GLY A 193 19.63 12.29 -9.31
C GLY A 193 20.51 13.46 -9.71
N GLN A 194 19.91 14.59 -10.09
CA GLN A 194 20.64 15.84 -10.15
C GLN A 194 20.96 16.24 -8.71
N PHE A 195 22.07 15.73 -8.20
CA PHE A 195 22.52 15.97 -6.84
C PHE A 195 22.95 17.43 -6.72
N HIS A 196 22.11 18.27 -6.11
CA HIS A 196 22.60 19.54 -5.57
C HIS A 196 23.37 19.23 -4.28
N ASP A 197 24.71 19.19 -4.39
CA ASP A 197 25.63 18.91 -3.29
C ASP A 197 25.36 17.58 -2.53
N GLY A 198 24.74 16.59 -3.19
CA GLY A 198 24.45 15.26 -2.61
C GLY A 198 23.25 15.20 -1.65
N LEU A 199 22.60 16.34 -1.34
CA LEU A 199 21.55 16.44 -0.34
C LEU A 199 20.14 16.54 -0.93
N LEU A 200 19.97 17.31 -1.99
CA LEU A 200 18.67 17.58 -2.60
C LEU A 200 18.61 16.94 -3.99
N GLU A 201 17.56 16.15 -4.23
CA GLU A 201 17.23 15.59 -5.55
C GLU A 201 15.88 16.15 -6.02
N GLN A 202 15.83 16.69 -7.25
CA GLN A 202 14.60 17.19 -7.86
C GLN A 202 14.30 16.45 -9.17
N MET A 203 13.43 15.45 -9.08
CA MET A 203 12.93 14.70 -10.24
C MET A 203 11.63 15.27 -10.81
N TYR A 204 10.99 16.18 -10.07
CA TYR A 204 9.67 16.71 -10.40
C TYR A 204 9.60 18.20 -10.11
N GLN A 205 8.75 18.93 -10.83
CA GLN A 205 8.65 20.38 -10.67
C GLN A 205 8.13 20.79 -9.27
N ASN A 206 7.22 19.99 -8.70
CA ASN A 206 6.46 20.33 -7.51
C ASN A 206 6.96 19.68 -6.21
N ARG A 207 8.03 18.87 -6.26
CA ARG A 207 8.51 18.14 -5.09
C ARG A 207 10.00 17.78 -5.18
N VAL A 208 10.63 17.73 -4.01
CA VAL A 208 12.05 17.38 -3.86
C VAL A 208 12.26 16.32 -2.80
N ILE A 209 13.41 15.66 -2.87
CA ILE A 209 13.87 14.67 -1.90
C ILE A 209 15.05 15.26 -1.15
N PHE A 210 15.03 15.18 0.19
CA PHE A 210 16.14 15.52 1.08
C PHE A 210 16.78 14.22 1.60
N LEU A 211 18.04 13.99 1.27
CA LEU A 211 18.84 12.86 1.73
C LEU A 211 19.64 13.24 2.98
N LEU A 212 19.09 12.97 4.17
CA LEU A 212 19.64 13.48 5.42
C LEU A 212 20.70 12.58 6.07
N ASN A 213 20.80 11.33 5.62
CA ASN A 213 21.67 10.30 6.16
C ASN A 213 21.88 9.19 5.11
N MET A 214 23.05 8.56 5.04
CA MET A 214 23.35 7.50 4.04
C MET A 214 23.23 6.08 4.58
N SER A 215 23.06 5.94 5.90
CA SER A 215 22.99 4.64 6.59
C SER A 215 21.56 4.22 6.94
N CYS A 216 21.33 2.91 7.09
CA CYS A 216 20.09 2.34 7.61
C CYS A 216 20.41 1.50 8.86
N PRO A 217 19.43 1.24 9.74
CA PRO A 217 19.56 0.20 10.78
C PRO A 217 19.68 -1.20 10.19
N VAL A 218 18.99 -1.45 9.06
CA VAL A 218 19.00 -2.73 8.35
C VAL A 218 19.20 -2.47 6.85
N TYR A 219 20.04 -3.29 6.20
CA TYR A 219 20.32 -3.15 4.76
C TYR A 219 19.61 -4.23 3.94
N CYS A 220 18.65 -3.80 3.12
CA CYS A 220 17.92 -4.65 2.18
C CYS A 220 18.82 -4.98 0.98
N ARG A 221 18.83 -6.24 0.55
CA ARG A 221 19.70 -6.70 -0.56
C ARG A 221 19.28 -6.19 -1.94
N PHE A 222 18.02 -5.79 -2.08
CA PHE A 222 17.45 -5.15 -3.29
C PHE A 222 17.55 -3.61 -3.28
N CYS A 223 18.22 -3.01 -2.29
CA CYS A 223 18.28 -1.55 -2.18
C CYS A 223 19.03 -0.92 -3.37
N PHE A 224 18.43 0.06 -4.04
CA PHE A 224 19.10 0.79 -5.13
C PHE A 224 20.38 1.54 -4.66
N ARG A 225 20.54 1.82 -3.35
CA ARG A 225 21.78 2.35 -2.73
C ARG A 225 22.61 1.27 -2.02
N LYS A 226 22.59 0.00 -2.45
CA LYS A 226 23.29 -1.11 -1.77
C LYS A 226 24.82 -1.04 -1.84
N HIS A 227 25.37 -0.39 -2.87
CA HIS A 227 26.82 -0.25 -3.06
C HIS A 227 27.48 0.41 -1.85
N LYS A 228 28.61 -0.15 -1.39
CA LYS A 228 29.36 0.35 -0.24
C LYS A 228 29.76 1.83 -0.37
N ASP A 229 30.11 2.26 -1.58
CA ASP A 229 30.52 3.65 -1.84
C ASP A 229 29.38 4.63 -1.51
N SER A 230 28.15 4.33 -1.94
CA SER A 230 26.97 5.11 -1.59
C SER A 230 26.72 5.17 -0.08
N ARG A 231 27.04 4.09 0.65
CA ARG A 231 26.87 4.04 2.13
C ARG A 231 27.96 4.77 2.90
N ASN A 232 29.13 4.94 2.29
CA ASN A 232 30.29 5.60 2.89
C ASN A 232 30.34 7.11 2.59
N GLU A 233 29.43 7.61 1.75
CA GLU A 233 29.29 9.05 1.53
C GLU A 233 29.05 9.79 2.84
N LYS A 234 29.63 11.00 2.94
CA LYS A 234 29.52 11.81 4.16
C LYS A 234 28.09 12.29 4.31
N ASN A 235 27.54 12.09 5.51
CA ASN A 235 26.24 12.67 5.87
C ASN A 235 26.29 14.21 5.77
N PRO A 236 25.19 14.85 5.33
CA PRO A 236 25.08 16.29 5.29
C PRO A 236 25.18 16.90 6.69
N THR A 237 25.58 18.16 6.77
CA THR A 237 25.55 18.93 8.03
C THR A 237 24.24 19.71 8.14
N PRO A 238 23.81 20.13 9.34
CA PRO A 238 22.64 21.00 9.49
C PRO A 238 22.74 22.30 8.67
N LYS A 239 23.96 22.84 8.50
CA LYS A 239 24.20 24.00 7.63
C LYS A 239 23.93 23.70 6.16
N ALA A 240 24.28 22.51 5.67
CA ALA A 240 23.93 22.07 4.32
C ALA A 240 22.40 21.88 4.18
N VAL A 241 21.75 21.31 5.20
CA VAL A 241 20.28 21.20 5.25
C VAL A 241 19.61 22.56 5.09
N MET A 242 20.07 23.58 5.81
CA MET A 242 19.51 24.92 5.68
C MET A 242 19.70 25.53 4.28
N LYS A 243 20.79 25.24 3.57
CA LYS A 243 20.93 25.66 2.16
C LYS A 243 19.90 25.01 1.25
N ALA A 244 19.59 23.73 1.46
CA ALA A 244 18.52 23.06 0.74
C ALA A 244 17.14 23.65 1.05
N VAL A 245 16.90 24.04 2.32
CA VAL A 245 15.70 24.81 2.69
C VAL A 245 15.64 26.16 1.97
N ASP A 246 16.77 26.87 1.86
CA ASP A 246 16.84 28.14 1.14
C ASP A 246 16.51 27.97 -0.35
N HIS A 247 16.99 26.89 -0.98
CA HIS A 247 16.61 26.52 -2.34
C HIS A 247 15.10 26.32 -2.47
N VAL A 248 14.48 25.55 -1.56
CA VAL A 248 13.02 25.35 -1.55
C VAL A 248 12.29 26.69 -1.38
N ARG A 249 12.80 27.59 -0.52
CA ARG A 249 12.24 28.93 -0.34
C ARG A 249 12.29 29.78 -1.61
N SER A 250 13.33 29.65 -2.43
CA SER A 250 13.45 30.34 -3.72
C SER A 250 12.66 29.70 -4.88
N SER A 251 12.07 28.52 -4.66
CA SER A 251 11.42 27.71 -5.70
C SER A 251 9.92 27.50 -5.39
N PRO A 252 9.03 28.46 -5.74
CA PRO A 252 7.63 28.45 -5.33
C PRO A 252 6.80 27.29 -5.89
N SER A 253 7.30 26.59 -6.92
CA SER A 253 6.65 25.39 -7.45
C SER A 253 6.75 24.21 -6.49
N ILE A 254 7.76 24.14 -5.62
CA ILE A 254 7.99 23.00 -4.71
C ILE A 254 7.00 23.02 -3.54
N LYS A 255 5.99 22.16 -3.59
CA LYS A 255 4.94 22.06 -2.55
C LYS A 255 5.19 20.92 -1.57
N GLU A 256 5.92 19.88 -1.96
CA GLU A 256 6.13 18.69 -1.15
C GLU A 256 7.60 18.32 -1.00
N ILE A 257 7.98 17.87 0.20
CA ILE A 257 9.35 17.45 0.50
C ILE A 257 9.34 16.04 1.09
N VAL A 258 10.07 15.13 0.45
CA VAL A 258 10.34 13.79 0.98
C VAL A 258 11.63 13.83 1.77
N ILE A 259 11.56 13.65 3.08
CA ILE A 259 12.70 13.60 3.98
C ILE A 259 13.10 12.14 4.16
N THR A 260 14.28 11.78 3.65
CA THR A 260 14.74 10.39 3.56
C THR A 260 16.27 10.30 3.62
N GLY A 261 16.86 9.31 2.95
CA GLY A 261 18.27 8.99 2.93
C GLY A 261 18.42 7.47 2.89
N GLY A 262 19.17 6.92 3.84
CA GLY A 262 18.98 5.57 4.33
C GLY A 262 17.81 5.50 5.32
N ASP A 263 17.92 6.21 6.44
CA ASP A 263 16.81 6.45 7.35
C ASP A 263 16.96 7.84 8.03
N PRO A 264 15.94 8.72 7.98
CA PRO A 264 16.04 10.08 8.53
C PRO A 264 16.12 10.11 10.06
N PHE A 265 15.58 9.11 10.76
CA PHE A 265 15.56 9.04 12.23
C PHE A 265 16.94 8.72 12.83
N LEU A 266 17.88 8.22 12.02
CA LEU A 266 19.27 8.03 12.45
C LEU A 266 20.08 9.34 12.51
N ASN A 267 19.54 10.46 12.01
CA ASN A 267 20.18 11.77 12.11
C ASN A 267 19.18 12.84 12.55
N ARG A 268 18.80 12.78 13.83
CA ARG A 268 17.81 13.68 14.46
C ARG A 268 18.11 15.16 14.20
N LYS A 269 19.38 15.59 14.30
CA LYS A 269 19.77 17.00 14.09
C LYS A 269 19.42 17.50 12.69
N ASN A 270 19.70 16.70 11.65
CA ASN A 270 19.37 17.07 10.28
C ASN A 270 17.86 17.01 10.04
N MET A 271 17.18 16.01 10.60
CA MET A 271 15.73 15.87 10.49
C MET A 271 15.01 17.07 11.13
N GLU A 272 15.42 17.48 12.32
CA GLU A 272 14.91 18.69 12.99
C GLU A 272 15.18 19.94 12.17
N ALA A 273 16.40 20.14 11.69
CA ALA A 273 16.75 21.29 10.85
C ALA A 273 15.89 21.36 9.58
N ALA A 274 15.63 20.22 8.93
CA ALA A 274 14.78 20.16 7.75
C ALA A 274 13.31 20.47 8.09
N ILE A 275 12.73 19.80 9.10
CA ILE A 275 11.32 19.97 9.46
C ILE A 275 11.05 21.40 9.93
N ASP A 276 11.86 21.93 10.83
CA ASP A 276 11.66 23.29 11.36
C ASP A 276 11.98 24.37 10.32
N GLY A 277 12.98 24.16 9.45
CA GLY A 277 13.26 25.10 8.37
C GLY A 277 12.15 25.15 7.32
N LEU A 278 11.61 24.00 6.91
CA LEU A 278 10.54 23.91 5.90
C LEU A 278 9.16 24.32 6.44
N LYS A 279 8.96 24.21 7.75
CA LYS A 279 7.78 24.74 8.44
C LYS A 279 7.59 26.23 8.17
N GLU A 280 8.66 27.00 8.06
CA GLU A 280 8.64 28.46 7.81
C GLU A 280 8.52 28.85 6.32
N VAL A 281 8.47 27.89 5.38
CA VAL A 281 8.37 28.20 3.95
C VAL A 281 6.91 28.17 3.48
N ASP A 282 6.29 29.33 3.25
CA ASP A 282 4.83 29.47 3.03
C ASP A 282 4.22 28.52 2.00
N HIS A 283 4.88 28.34 0.85
CA HIS A 283 4.34 27.52 -0.25
C HIS A 283 4.50 26.01 -0.05
N VAL A 284 5.22 25.56 1.00
CA VAL A 284 5.34 24.13 1.33
C VAL A 284 4.07 23.65 2.03
N GLN A 285 3.48 22.58 1.51
CA GLN A 285 2.23 22.00 2.02
C GLN A 285 2.46 20.71 2.80
N THR A 286 3.39 19.85 2.34
CA THR A 286 3.55 18.49 2.85
C THR A 286 5.00 18.14 3.13
N LEU A 287 5.27 17.60 4.31
CA LEU A 287 6.52 16.91 4.63
C LEU A 287 6.25 15.40 4.73
N ARG A 288 7.04 14.58 4.03
CA ARG A 288 6.89 13.12 4.05
C ARG A 288 8.15 12.49 4.63
N LEU A 289 8.05 11.87 5.79
CA LEU A 289 9.15 11.15 6.42
C LEU A 289 9.19 9.73 5.87
N ALA A 290 10.22 9.38 5.11
CA ALA A 290 10.36 8.03 4.56
C ALA A 290 11.33 7.18 5.39
N THR A 291 10.79 6.17 6.06
CA THR A 291 11.50 5.24 6.94
C THR A 291 10.96 3.84 6.74
N ARG A 292 11.85 2.85 6.62
CA ARG A 292 11.46 1.43 6.63
C ARG A 292 11.66 0.80 8.02
N SER A 293 12.15 1.58 9.00
CA SER A 293 12.41 1.09 10.35
C SER A 293 11.14 0.59 11.05
N ILE A 294 9.95 1.00 10.65
CA ILE A 294 8.69 0.44 11.18
C ILE A 294 8.59 -1.08 10.95
N ALA A 295 9.07 -1.58 9.80
CA ALA A 295 9.02 -3.00 9.46
C ALA A 295 10.18 -3.79 10.09
N TYR A 296 11.42 -3.31 9.92
CA TYR A 296 12.60 -4.10 10.29
C TYR A 296 13.25 -3.71 11.63
N TYR A 297 12.86 -2.59 12.24
CA TYR A 297 13.45 -2.11 13.49
C TYR A 297 12.47 -1.23 14.29
N PRO A 298 11.29 -1.78 14.66
CA PRO A 298 10.23 -1.02 15.33
C PRO A 298 10.68 -0.42 16.67
N ASP A 299 11.66 -1.05 17.33
CA ASP A 299 12.32 -0.56 18.56
C ASP A 299 12.80 0.89 18.44
N LEU A 300 13.16 1.35 17.23
CA LEU A 300 13.52 2.75 16.99
C LEU A 300 12.44 3.71 17.51
N PHE A 301 11.17 3.34 17.35
CA PHE A 301 10.02 4.17 17.71
C PHE A 301 9.47 3.89 19.10
N LEU A 302 9.74 2.72 19.67
CA LEU A 302 9.16 2.25 20.93
C LEU A 302 10.11 2.41 22.12
N GLU A 303 11.43 2.36 21.90
CA GLU A 303 12.42 2.60 22.95
C GLU A 303 12.37 4.05 23.47
N LYS A 304 13.05 4.28 24.60
CA LYS A 304 13.20 5.61 25.22
C LYS A 304 11.87 6.34 25.40
N GLU A 305 10.87 5.61 25.89
CA GLU A 305 9.51 6.11 26.09
C GLU A 305 8.88 6.68 24.82
N ALA A 306 9.12 6.04 23.67
CA ALA A 306 8.58 6.42 22.37
C ALA A 306 8.85 7.88 21.95
N GLU A 307 10.08 8.36 22.20
CA GLU A 307 10.46 9.76 21.94
C GLU A 307 10.18 10.20 20.49
N TYR A 308 10.48 9.36 19.50
CA TYR A 308 10.23 9.70 18.09
C TYR A 308 8.75 9.78 17.74
N LEU A 309 7.91 8.88 18.28
CA LEU A 309 6.46 8.98 18.07
C LEU A 309 5.91 10.27 18.70
N LYS A 310 6.34 10.60 19.92
CA LYS A 310 5.99 11.88 20.57
C LYS A 310 6.41 13.08 19.72
N TYR A 311 7.64 13.05 19.18
CA TYR A 311 8.17 14.11 18.31
C TYR A 311 7.33 14.28 17.02
N ILE A 312 7.05 13.19 16.29
CA ILE A 312 6.27 13.27 15.05
C ILE A 312 4.85 13.79 15.34
N LYS A 313 4.21 13.31 16.41
CA LYS A 313 2.88 13.78 16.85
C LYS A 313 2.90 15.27 17.18
N GLN A 314 3.92 15.75 17.88
CA GLN A 314 4.07 17.18 18.16
C GLN A 314 4.24 17.99 16.87
N LYS A 315 5.13 17.58 15.95
CA LYS A 315 5.36 18.29 14.68
C LYS A 315 4.14 18.26 13.77
N SER A 316 3.38 17.17 13.76
CA SER A 316 2.08 17.10 13.09
C SER A 316 1.12 18.17 13.61
N LEU A 317 0.99 18.32 14.93
CA LEU A 317 0.14 19.35 15.52
C LEU A 317 0.62 20.77 15.18
N GLU A 318 1.93 21.03 15.20
CA GLU A 318 2.52 22.31 14.81
C GLU A 318 2.21 22.66 13.34
N LEU A 319 2.46 21.72 12.42
CA LEU A 319 2.23 21.90 10.99
C LEU A 319 0.75 22.08 10.66
N ASN A 320 -0.12 21.27 11.26
CA ASN A 320 -1.58 21.33 11.03
C ASN A 320 -2.17 22.70 11.41
N ARG A 321 -1.66 23.36 12.45
CA ARG A 321 -2.12 24.70 12.88
C ARG A 321 -1.88 25.78 11.82
N ILE A 322 -0.83 25.62 11.00
CA ILE A 322 -0.48 26.54 9.91
C ILE A 322 -0.88 25.99 8.54
N GLY A 323 -1.72 24.96 8.51
CA GLY A 323 -2.27 24.39 7.28
C GLY A 323 -1.33 23.50 6.49
N LYS A 324 -0.28 22.98 7.12
CA LYS A 324 0.66 22.00 6.54
C LYS A 324 0.43 20.63 7.16
N ARG A 325 0.97 19.60 6.52
CA ARG A 325 0.82 18.19 6.95
C ARG A 325 2.16 17.47 7.00
N ILE A 326 2.25 16.49 7.89
CA ILE A 326 3.33 15.53 7.94
C ILE A 326 2.77 14.12 7.75
N GLU A 327 3.43 13.32 6.94
CA GLU A 327 3.03 11.96 6.59
C GLU A 327 4.24 11.03 6.74
N VAL A 328 3.99 9.74 6.95
CA VAL A 328 5.05 8.74 7.04
C VAL A 328 4.94 7.75 5.88
N ALA A 329 6.02 7.62 5.12
CA ALA A 329 6.20 6.57 4.12
C ALA A 329 6.94 5.40 4.76
N THR A 330 6.42 4.18 4.64
CA THR A 330 7.14 2.96 5.00
C THR A 330 6.97 1.89 3.92
N HIS A 331 7.77 0.83 4.01
CA HIS A 331 7.81 -0.23 3.02
C HIS A 331 7.66 -1.58 3.71
N PHE A 332 6.76 -2.40 3.18
CA PHE A 332 6.62 -3.82 3.52
C PHE A 332 6.54 -4.62 2.23
N ILE A 333 7.16 -5.79 2.23
CA ILE A 333 7.34 -6.66 1.06
C ILE A 333 6.55 -7.94 1.21
N HIS A 334 6.57 -8.53 2.41
CA HIS A 334 5.94 -9.81 2.71
C HIS A 334 5.17 -9.72 4.04
N PRO A 335 4.02 -10.42 4.20
CA PRO A 335 3.24 -10.39 5.45
C PRO A 335 4.02 -10.85 6.68
N ASP A 336 5.07 -11.65 6.54
CA ASP A 336 5.91 -12.08 7.67
C ASP A 336 6.78 -10.97 8.26
N GLU A 337 6.95 -9.84 7.54
CA GLU A 337 7.58 -8.64 8.13
C GLU A 337 6.65 -7.94 9.12
N VAL A 338 5.34 -8.23 9.09
CA VAL A 338 4.37 -7.61 9.99
C VAL A 338 4.56 -8.18 11.40
N SER A 339 4.83 -7.28 12.33
CA SER A 339 4.89 -7.53 13.77
C SER A 339 3.81 -6.73 14.52
N PRO A 340 3.41 -7.14 15.72
CA PRO A 340 2.48 -6.35 16.51
C PRO A 340 2.96 -4.92 16.75
N GLU A 341 4.24 -4.75 17.03
CA GLU A 341 4.90 -3.46 17.22
C GLU A 341 4.75 -2.57 15.99
N SER A 342 4.93 -3.15 14.80
CA SER A 342 4.80 -2.40 13.54
C SER A 342 3.36 -1.89 13.33
N LEU A 343 2.35 -2.71 13.64
CA LEU A 343 0.94 -2.33 13.52
C LEU A 343 0.52 -1.31 14.58
N ASP A 344 1.07 -1.41 15.79
CA ASP A 344 0.84 -0.44 16.88
C ASP A 344 1.39 0.94 16.51
N ILE A 345 2.60 1.00 15.96
CA ILE A 345 3.20 2.24 15.47
C ILE A 345 2.31 2.87 14.38
N ILE A 346 1.87 2.08 13.40
CA ILE A 346 0.99 2.56 12.32
C ILE A 346 -0.32 3.08 12.91
N SER A 347 -0.97 2.30 13.77
CA SER A 347 -2.25 2.64 14.38
C SER A 347 -2.17 3.90 15.24
N ASP A 348 -1.09 4.07 16.04
CA ASP A 348 -0.86 5.26 16.85
C ASP A 348 -0.72 6.51 15.99
N LEU A 349 0.06 6.45 14.90
CA LEU A 349 0.22 7.57 13.99
C LEU A 349 -1.11 7.96 13.30
N VAL A 350 -1.84 6.97 12.78
CA VAL A 350 -3.12 7.21 12.06
C VAL A 350 -4.19 7.78 12.99
N LYS A 351 -4.30 7.30 14.24
CA LYS A 351 -5.20 7.86 15.26
C LYS A 351 -4.96 9.34 15.53
N HIS A 352 -3.71 9.80 15.38
CA HIS A 352 -3.32 11.19 15.57
C HIS A 352 -3.36 12.01 14.27
N GLY A 353 -3.99 11.49 13.22
CA GLY A 353 -4.16 12.17 11.93
C GLY A 353 -2.88 12.25 11.09
N ILE A 354 -1.90 11.39 11.36
CA ILE A 354 -0.68 11.26 10.56
C ILE A 354 -0.87 10.08 9.61
N ALA A 355 -1.04 10.35 8.33
CA ALA A 355 -1.18 9.31 7.33
C ALA A 355 0.11 8.48 7.25
N VAL A 356 -0.04 7.15 7.29
CA VAL A 356 1.04 6.19 7.03
C VAL A 356 0.73 5.48 5.73
N TYR A 357 1.64 5.57 4.76
CA TYR A 357 1.45 4.94 3.45
C TYR A 357 2.56 3.94 3.10
N ILE A 358 2.17 2.89 2.39
CA ILE A 358 2.98 1.69 2.14
C ILE A 358 3.47 1.68 0.69
N GLN A 359 4.76 1.36 0.51
CA GLN A 359 5.35 1.07 -0.80
C GLN A 359 5.98 -0.32 -0.81
N THR A 360 5.77 -1.06 -1.90
CA THR A 360 6.12 -2.48 -1.98
C THR A 360 6.88 -2.76 -3.28
N PRO A 361 8.21 -2.84 -3.25
CA PRO A 361 8.98 -3.48 -4.31
C PRO A 361 8.47 -4.89 -4.63
N PHE A 362 8.29 -5.19 -5.92
CA PHE A 362 7.91 -6.52 -6.41
C PHE A 362 9.17 -7.37 -6.62
N LEU A 363 9.28 -8.47 -5.88
CA LEU A 363 10.46 -9.34 -5.84
C LEU A 363 10.08 -10.75 -6.28
N SER A 364 10.84 -11.29 -7.23
CA SER A 364 10.75 -12.71 -7.65
C SER A 364 10.80 -13.65 -6.46
N ASP A 365 10.00 -14.71 -6.50
CA ASP A 365 9.95 -15.79 -5.50
C ASP A 365 9.79 -15.25 -4.07
N CYS A 366 8.96 -14.22 -3.87
CA CYS A 366 8.76 -13.61 -2.55
C CYS A 366 7.39 -12.96 -2.43
N ASN A 367 7.03 -12.05 -3.34
CA ASN A 367 5.72 -11.40 -3.34
C ASN A 367 5.10 -11.30 -4.74
N ASP A 368 5.32 -12.35 -5.53
CA ASP A 368 5.03 -12.44 -6.94
C ASP A 368 3.88 -13.39 -7.32
N THR A 369 3.05 -13.83 -6.36
CA THR A 369 1.92 -14.75 -6.63
C THR A 369 0.54 -14.19 -6.30
N GLY A 370 0.45 -13.22 -5.38
CA GLY A 370 -0.78 -12.46 -5.11
C GLY A 370 -1.36 -12.68 -3.71
N PRO A 371 -1.62 -13.92 -3.27
CA PRO A 371 -2.18 -14.20 -1.95
C PRO A 371 -1.39 -13.59 -0.79
N GLU A 372 -0.05 -13.59 -0.86
CA GLU A 372 0.82 -12.97 0.14
C GLU A 372 0.66 -11.45 0.19
N LEU A 373 0.48 -10.80 -0.96
CA LEU A 373 0.18 -9.37 -1.03
C LEU A 373 -1.21 -9.07 -0.50
N VAL A 374 -2.22 -9.89 -0.82
CA VAL A 374 -3.58 -9.77 -0.25
C VAL A 374 -3.53 -9.83 1.28
N ARG A 375 -2.79 -10.78 1.84
CA ARG A 375 -2.60 -10.92 3.29
C ARG A 375 -1.86 -9.71 3.88
N LEU A 376 -0.73 -9.31 3.29
CA LEU A 376 0.06 -8.17 3.74
C LEU A 376 -0.78 -6.90 3.80
N PHE A 377 -1.49 -6.64 2.72
CA PHE A 377 -2.27 -5.44 2.53
C PHE A 377 -3.51 -5.38 3.42
N SER A 378 -4.15 -6.53 3.67
CA SER A 378 -5.24 -6.63 4.64
C SER A 378 -4.76 -6.32 6.07
N LEU A 379 -3.60 -6.85 6.48
CA LEU A 379 -3.02 -6.57 7.81
C LEU A 379 -2.68 -5.09 8.00
N LEU A 380 -1.97 -4.50 7.04
CA LEU A 380 -1.55 -3.10 7.10
C LEU A 380 -2.75 -2.15 7.03
N ARG A 381 -3.76 -2.49 6.22
CA ARG A 381 -5.01 -1.75 6.16
C ARG A 381 -5.75 -1.77 7.48
N GLY A 382 -5.83 -2.92 8.14
CA GLY A 382 -6.41 -3.05 9.47
C GLY A 382 -5.77 -2.08 10.47
N ALA A 383 -4.44 -1.92 10.45
CA ALA A 383 -3.74 -0.93 11.27
C ALA A 383 -3.97 0.55 10.85
N GLY A 384 -4.69 0.80 9.76
CA GLY A 384 -5.02 2.13 9.27
C GLY A 384 -4.11 2.66 8.16
N ALA A 385 -3.14 1.87 7.68
CA ALA A 385 -2.24 2.28 6.61
C ALA A 385 -2.98 2.45 5.27
N GLU A 386 -2.35 3.20 4.37
CA GLU A 386 -2.82 3.41 3.00
C GLU A 386 -1.82 2.84 1.99
N LEU A 387 -2.31 2.06 1.04
CA LEU A 387 -1.43 1.30 0.15
C LEU A 387 -1.19 2.10 -1.12
N HIS A 388 0.07 2.46 -1.35
CA HIS A 388 0.40 3.49 -2.32
C HIS A 388 0.91 2.90 -3.63
N TYR A 389 2.02 2.15 -3.60
CA TYR A 389 2.66 1.63 -4.81
C TYR A 389 3.11 0.18 -4.63
N ILE A 390 2.91 -0.62 -5.68
CA ILE A 390 3.80 -1.73 -6.00
C ILE A 390 4.75 -1.23 -7.09
N TYR A 391 6.05 -1.38 -6.88
CA TYR A 391 7.05 -1.03 -7.90
C TYR A 391 7.43 -2.25 -8.71
N ILE A 392 7.13 -2.21 -10.01
CA ILE A 392 7.49 -3.24 -10.98
C ILE A 392 8.43 -2.69 -12.06
N PRO A 393 9.40 -3.48 -12.54
CA PRO A 393 9.97 -4.62 -11.82
C PRO A 393 10.77 -4.11 -10.59
N CYS A 394 11.38 -5.02 -9.83
CA CYS A 394 12.46 -4.64 -8.94
C CYS A 394 13.54 -3.89 -9.74
N SER A 395 14.04 -2.77 -9.20
CA SER A 395 15.03 -1.94 -9.90
C SER A 395 16.27 -2.78 -10.30
N PRO A 396 16.69 -2.72 -11.58
CA PRO A 396 17.76 -3.56 -12.10
C PRO A 396 19.12 -2.99 -11.70
N ILE A 397 19.66 -3.45 -10.57
CA ILE A 397 20.97 -3.03 -10.04
C ILE A 397 21.95 -4.19 -10.02
N HIS A 398 23.24 -3.89 -10.02
CA HIS A 398 24.27 -4.92 -9.85
C HIS A 398 23.98 -5.79 -8.63
N GLY A 399 24.08 -7.10 -8.83
CA GLY A 399 23.93 -8.10 -7.79
C GLY A 399 22.53 -8.22 -7.21
N ASN A 400 21.47 -7.90 -7.95
CA ASN A 400 20.10 -8.14 -7.48
C ASN A 400 19.19 -8.80 -8.54
N SER A 401 19.79 -9.35 -9.60
CA SER A 401 19.09 -10.02 -10.70
C SER A 401 18.20 -11.17 -10.25
N ILE A 402 18.50 -11.78 -9.10
CA ILE A 402 17.66 -12.81 -8.48
C ILE A 402 16.24 -12.34 -8.18
N TYR A 403 16.04 -11.03 -7.96
CA TYR A 403 14.73 -10.45 -7.65
C TYR A 403 13.94 -10.05 -8.89
N TRP A 404 14.53 -10.15 -10.09
CA TRP A 404 13.91 -9.62 -11.30
C TRP A 404 12.84 -10.57 -11.81
N LYS A 405 11.64 -10.03 -12.02
CA LYS A 405 10.59 -10.65 -12.82
C LYS A 405 10.31 -9.85 -14.08
N PRO A 406 9.81 -10.49 -15.15
CA PRO A 406 9.26 -9.76 -16.29
C PRO A 406 8.17 -8.77 -15.87
N LEU A 407 7.94 -7.76 -16.71
CA LEU A 407 6.89 -6.76 -16.49
C LEU A 407 5.50 -7.38 -16.46
N SER A 408 5.24 -8.37 -17.33
CA SER A 408 3.98 -9.12 -17.39
C SER A 408 3.56 -9.66 -16.02
N ASP A 409 4.44 -10.37 -15.31
CA ASP A 409 4.14 -10.89 -13.96
C ASP A 409 3.67 -9.78 -13.00
N GLY A 410 4.38 -8.65 -13.02
CA GLY A 410 4.06 -7.49 -12.19
C GLY A 410 2.79 -6.76 -12.61
N ILE A 411 2.36 -6.86 -13.87
CA ILE A 411 1.10 -6.32 -14.37
C ILE A 411 -0.06 -7.28 -14.03
N ASP A 412 0.15 -8.58 -14.25
CA ASP A 412 -0.84 -9.64 -14.05
C ASP A 412 -1.26 -9.77 -12.58
N ILE A 413 -0.36 -9.44 -11.64
CA ILE A 413 -0.70 -9.39 -10.21
C ILE A 413 -1.88 -8.46 -9.92
N ALA A 414 -2.07 -7.40 -10.73
CA ALA A 414 -3.17 -6.45 -10.57
C ALA A 414 -4.53 -7.13 -10.70
N LEU A 415 -4.64 -8.16 -11.55
CA LEU A 415 -5.87 -8.93 -11.76
C LEU A 415 -6.28 -9.64 -10.47
N HIS A 416 -5.35 -10.36 -9.85
CA HIS A 416 -5.58 -11.06 -8.59
C HIS A 416 -5.89 -10.06 -7.46
N LEU A 417 -5.10 -8.99 -7.33
CA LEU A 417 -5.33 -7.98 -6.30
C LEU A 417 -6.69 -7.30 -6.44
N ARG A 418 -7.13 -7.00 -7.67
CA ARG A 418 -8.44 -6.38 -7.92
C ARG A 418 -9.59 -7.31 -7.56
N ALA A 419 -9.45 -8.61 -7.76
CA ALA A 419 -10.46 -9.60 -7.41
C ALA A 419 -10.57 -9.83 -5.89
N HIS A 420 -9.46 -9.71 -5.16
CA HIS A 420 -9.37 -10.19 -3.78
C HIS A 420 -9.16 -9.09 -2.72
N LEU A 421 -8.94 -7.85 -3.12
CA LEU A 421 -8.84 -6.71 -2.19
C LEU A 421 -10.02 -5.76 -2.33
N SER A 422 -10.38 -5.14 -1.21
CA SER A 422 -11.24 -3.96 -1.23
C SER A 422 -10.55 -2.83 -2.02
N ASP A 423 -11.31 -2.06 -2.79
CA ASP A 423 -10.86 -0.92 -3.60
C ASP A 423 -10.00 0.11 -2.84
N ARG A 424 -10.25 0.29 -1.53
CA ARG A 424 -9.43 1.15 -0.63
C ARG A 424 -8.01 0.65 -0.40
N VAL A 425 -7.77 -0.62 -0.70
CA VAL A 425 -6.59 -1.38 -0.29
C VAL A 425 -5.72 -1.71 -1.49
N ILE A 426 -6.22 -1.52 -2.71
CA ILE A 426 -5.43 -1.76 -3.91
C ILE A 426 -4.31 -0.69 -3.95
N PRO A 427 -3.04 -1.04 -4.21
CA PRO A 427 -1.96 -0.10 -4.53
C PRO A 427 -1.90 0.23 -6.03
N ARG A 428 -1.17 1.27 -6.44
CA ARG A 428 -0.90 1.52 -7.86
C ARG A 428 0.24 0.64 -8.36
N ILE A 429 0.09 0.03 -9.53
CA ILE A 429 1.17 -0.67 -10.22
C ILE A 429 2.00 0.36 -10.98
N CYS A 430 3.25 0.53 -10.55
CA CYS A 430 4.06 1.69 -10.92
C CYS A 430 5.48 1.28 -11.31
N THR A 431 6.06 1.94 -12.31
CA THR A 431 7.49 1.83 -12.63
C THR A 431 8.19 3.15 -12.32
N ALA A 432 9.25 3.08 -11.51
CA ALA A 432 10.16 4.20 -11.30
C ALA A 432 11.21 4.23 -12.41
N THR A 433 11.02 5.07 -13.41
CA THR A 433 12.01 5.29 -14.46
C THR A 433 13.06 6.32 -14.02
N PRO A 434 14.22 6.41 -14.69
CA PRO A 434 15.22 7.42 -14.39
C PRO A 434 14.73 8.88 -14.46
N ILE A 435 13.67 9.18 -15.21
CA ILE A 435 13.12 10.54 -15.37
C ILE A 435 11.86 10.80 -14.52
N GLY A 436 11.38 9.81 -13.78
CA GLY A 436 10.16 9.92 -13.00
C GLY A 436 9.35 8.64 -13.07
N LYS A 437 8.32 8.53 -12.23
CA LYS A 437 7.50 7.33 -12.20
C LYS A 437 6.29 7.44 -13.12
N MET A 438 5.83 6.31 -13.64
CA MET A 438 4.61 6.16 -14.42
C MET A 438 3.70 5.10 -13.78
N ASP A 439 2.40 5.18 -14.05
CA ASP A 439 1.42 4.18 -13.63
C ASP A 439 0.95 3.40 -14.86
N TRP A 440 1.02 2.07 -14.79
CA TRP A 440 0.75 1.18 -15.92
C TRP A 440 -0.69 1.32 -16.41
N PHE A 441 -0.86 1.33 -17.73
CA PHE A 441 -2.16 1.41 -18.45
C PHE A 441 -3.02 2.65 -18.13
N SER A 442 -2.41 3.70 -17.57
CA SER A 442 -3.07 5.00 -17.38
C SER A 442 -2.20 6.16 -17.85
N SER A 443 -0.96 6.23 -17.37
CA SER A 443 -0.01 7.32 -17.70
C SER A 443 1.28 6.82 -18.34
N GLY A 444 1.40 5.51 -18.58
CA GLY A 444 2.53 4.89 -19.27
C GLY A 444 2.28 3.41 -19.57
N TRP A 445 3.06 2.87 -20.50
CA TRP A 445 2.98 1.47 -20.97
C TRP A 445 4.25 1.08 -21.72
N ALA A 446 4.40 -0.21 -22.06
CA ALA A 446 5.47 -0.69 -22.91
C ALA A 446 5.10 -0.49 -24.39
N VAL A 447 6.01 0.13 -25.14
CA VAL A 447 5.81 0.48 -26.55
C VAL A 447 6.27 -0.67 -27.44
N GLU A 448 7.55 -1.00 -27.37
CA GLU A 448 8.19 -2.04 -28.17
C GLU A 448 9.51 -2.49 -27.51
N LYS A 449 10.01 -3.67 -27.88
CA LYS A 449 11.34 -4.13 -27.47
C LYS A 449 12.43 -3.24 -28.08
N VAL A 450 13.53 -3.03 -27.36
CA VAL A 450 14.70 -2.37 -27.95
C VAL A 450 15.40 -3.37 -28.88
N ALA A 451 15.64 -2.97 -30.13
CA ALA A 451 16.31 -3.81 -31.11
C ALA A 451 17.67 -4.30 -30.60
N ASP A 452 17.94 -5.60 -30.81
CA ASP A 452 19.18 -6.28 -30.40
C ASP A 452 19.50 -6.21 -28.88
N GLN A 453 18.50 -5.96 -28.03
CA GLN A 453 18.67 -5.85 -26.57
C GLN A 453 17.55 -6.56 -25.78
N ASP A 454 17.78 -7.81 -25.41
CA ASP A 454 16.77 -8.70 -24.76
C ASP A 454 16.27 -8.22 -23.39
N TYR A 455 17.02 -7.36 -22.71
CA TYR A 455 16.67 -6.81 -21.38
C TYR A 455 16.17 -5.38 -21.45
N PHE A 456 15.88 -4.84 -22.63
CA PHE A 456 15.44 -3.45 -22.75
C PHE A 456 14.13 -3.34 -23.52
N VAL A 457 13.26 -2.50 -22.98
CA VAL A 457 11.96 -2.16 -23.55
C VAL A 457 11.82 -0.64 -23.57
N TRP A 458 11.23 -0.11 -24.64
CA TRP A 458 10.82 1.29 -24.67
C TRP A 458 9.54 1.45 -23.84
N ILE A 459 9.60 2.27 -22.80
CA ILE A 459 8.45 2.60 -21.95
C ILE A 459 7.98 4.02 -22.25
N ARG A 460 6.69 4.19 -22.54
CA ARG A 460 6.05 5.50 -22.62
C ARG A 460 5.93 6.11 -21.22
N THR A 461 6.32 7.38 -21.09
CA THR A 461 6.20 8.14 -19.84
C THR A 461 5.29 9.35 -20.03
N PRO A 462 4.73 9.93 -18.96
CA PRO A 462 3.86 11.10 -19.07
C PRO A 462 4.63 12.42 -19.29
N TYR A 463 5.96 12.37 -19.27
CA TYR A 463 6.82 13.54 -19.24
C TYR A 463 7.19 14.01 -20.64
N THR A 464 7.41 15.32 -20.78
CA THR A 464 7.87 15.97 -22.00
C THR A 464 9.22 16.66 -21.76
N PRO A 465 10.02 16.94 -22.80
CA PRO A 465 11.27 17.68 -22.61
C PRO A 465 11.06 19.09 -22.02
N GLU A 466 9.95 19.74 -22.36
CA GLU A 466 9.61 21.08 -21.86
C GLU A 466 9.32 21.05 -20.35
N TYR A 467 8.71 19.97 -19.84
CA TYR A 467 8.46 19.82 -18.40
C TYR A 467 9.75 19.95 -17.59
N PHE A 468 10.83 19.27 -17.99
CA PHE A 468 12.09 19.27 -17.24
C PHE A 468 12.93 20.53 -17.40
N LYS A 469 12.70 21.33 -18.45
CA LYS A 469 13.56 22.45 -18.84
C LYS A 469 13.83 23.46 -17.72
N ALA A 470 12.85 23.71 -16.86
CA ALA A 470 12.94 24.73 -15.81
C ALA A 470 13.64 24.27 -14.52
N PHE A 471 13.71 22.97 -14.24
CA PHE A 471 14.18 22.46 -12.94
C PHE A 471 15.17 21.29 -13.05
N ALA A 472 15.23 20.62 -14.21
CA ALA A 472 16.07 19.45 -14.42
C ALA A 472 16.56 19.35 -15.89
N PRO A 473 17.24 20.36 -16.45
CA PRO A 473 17.60 20.39 -17.88
C PRO A 473 18.48 19.21 -18.34
N LEU A 474 19.26 18.57 -17.44
CA LEU A 474 20.06 17.39 -17.79
C LEU A 474 19.21 16.18 -18.21
N ALA A 475 17.93 16.11 -17.82
CA ALA A 475 17.02 15.09 -18.31
C ALA A 475 16.89 15.10 -19.84
N ASN A 476 17.10 16.26 -20.48
CA ASN A 476 17.08 16.41 -21.93
C ASN A 476 18.39 15.98 -22.61
N SER A 477 19.43 15.65 -21.84
CA SER A 477 20.73 15.17 -22.35
C SER A 477 20.88 13.65 -22.31
N LEU A 478 19.83 12.94 -21.89
CA LEU A 478 19.84 11.48 -21.84
C LEU A 478 19.88 10.88 -23.25
N THR A 479 20.74 9.89 -23.43
CA THR A 479 20.94 9.22 -24.72
C THR A 479 19.97 8.06 -24.94
N ASN A 480 19.28 7.62 -23.89
CA ASN A 480 18.37 6.48 -23.87
C ASN A 480 16.88 6.91 -23.88
N ILE A 481 16.58 8.10 -24.42
CA ILE A 481 15.23 8.61 -24.58
C ILE A 481 14.94 8.99 -26.03
N ARG A 482 13.66 9.00 -26.42
CA ARG A 482 13.17 9.59 -27.66
C ARG A 482 11.88 10.35 -27.43
N VAL A 483 11.65 11.41 -28.20
CA VAL A 483 10.37 12.14 -28.21
C VAL A 483 9.48 11.51 -29.26
N ASN A 484 8.29 11.05 -28.86
CA ASN A 484 7.32 10.45 -29.76
C ASN A 484 6.41 11.52 -30.42
N ALA A 485 5.47 11.11 -31.27
CA ALA A 485 4.58 12.00 -32.01
C ALA A 485 3.67 12.86 -31.10
N GLU A 486 3.34 12.37 -29.90
CA GLU A 486 2.55 13.12 -28.89
C GLU A 486 3.40 14.15 -28.13
N GLY A 487 4.71 14.20 -28.38
CA GLY A 487 5.64 15.08 -27.67
C GLY A 487 6.06 14.58 -26.28
N THR A 488 5.59 13.40 -25.87
CA THR A 488 6.02 12.73 -24.63
C THR A 488 7.31 11.93 -24.86
N ILE A 489 7.93 11.50 -23.77
CA ILE A 489 9.20 10.78 -23.79
C ILE A 489 8.95 9.28 -23.68
N ASP A 490 9.49 8.52 -24.64
CA ASP A 490 9.76 7.09 -24.46
C ASP A 490 11.18 6.93 -23.91
N ILE A 491 11.34 6.11 -22.90
CA ILE A 491 12.64 5.82 -22.27
C ILE A 491 12.98 4.34 -22.40
N GLN A 492 14.24 4.02 -22.73
CA GLN A 492 14.72 2.65 -22.63
C GLN A 492 14.82 2.29 -21.16
N TYR A 493 14.08 1.26 -20.77
CA TYR A 493 14.08 0.73 -19.41
C TYR A 493 14.58 -0.71 -19.42
N MET A 494 15.47 -1.04 -18.48
CA MET A 494 16.03 -2.38 -18.38
C MET A 494 15.03 -3.32 -17.70
N ALA A 495 14.25 -4.04 -18.49
CA ALA A 495 13.34 -5.09 -18.05
C ALA A 495 13.04 -6.06 -19.19
N LYS A 496 12.69 -7.30 -18.85
CA LYS A 496 12.03 -8.21 -19.78
C LYS A 496 10.54 -7.91 -19.79
N ILE A 497 9.91 -7.97 -20.97
CA ILE A 497 8.45 -7.85 -21.07
C ILE A 497 7.73 -9.10 -20.55
N GLY A 498 8.22 -10.29 -20.93
CA GLY A 498 7.63 -11.60 -20.61
C GLY A 498 6.52 -11.96 -21.59
N ASN A 499 5.35 -11.31 -21.51
CA ASN A 499 4.26 -11.44 -22.49
C ASN A 499 4.25 -10.26 -23.49
N ASP A 500 4.36 -10.57 -24.78
CA ASP A 500 4.37 -9.57 -25.85
C ASP A 500 3.01 -8.87 -26.05
N ASP A 501 1.90 -9.41 -25.52
CA ASP A 501 0.58 -8.75 -25.52
C ASP A 501 0.59 -7.40 -24.78
N TYR A 502 1.57 -7.19 -23.89
CA TYR A 502 1.76 -5.93 -23.19
C TYR A 502 2.58 -4.89 -23.97
N LEU A 503 3.03 -5.20 -25.18
CA LEU A 503 3.61 -4.25 -26.12
C LEU A 503 2.50 -3.56 -26.91
N VAL A 504 2.01 -2.43 -26.42
CA VAL A 504 0.83 -1.76 -26.99
C VAL A 504 1.18 -0.72 -28.08
N GLY A 505 2.46 -0.45 -28.31
CA GLY A 505 2.91 0.44 -29.37
C GLY A 505 2.64 1.93 -29.11
N ASN A 506 2.55 2.69 -30.21
CA ASN A 506 2.33 4.13 -30.18
C ASN A 506 0.84 4.44 -30.13
N ARG A 507 0.47 5.41 -29.30
CA ARG A 507 -0.87 5.97 -29.30
C ARG A 507 -1.06 6.88 -30.53
N PRO A 508 -2.14 6.70 -31.31
CA PRO A 508 -2.42 7.48 -32.51
C PRO A 508 -2.87 8.91 -32.16
N GLU A 509 -2.99 9.78 -33.17
CA GLU A 509 -3.55 11.12 -32.98
C GLU A 509 -5.05 11.08 -32.64
N LYS A 510 -5.50 12.03 -31.82
CA LYS A 510 -6.93 12.20 -31.51
C LYS A 510 -7.68 12.63 -32.77
N THR A 511 -8.73 11.87 -33.11
CA THR A 511 -9.64 12.19 -34.22
C THR A 511 -11.02 12.64 -33.75
N ALA A 512 -11.30 12.55 -32.44
CA ALA A 512 -12.61 12.76 -31.86
C ALA A 512 -12.96 14.24 -31.63
N PRO A 513 -14.24 14.62 -31.83
CA PRO A 513 -14.72 15.95 -31.48
C PRO A 513 -14.73 16.16 -29.96
N VAL A 514 -14.48 17.39 -29.54
CA VAL A 514 -14.61 17.81 -28.13
C VAL A 514 -16.08 18.03 -27.81
N ASN A 515 -16.55 17.54 -26.66
CA ASN A 515 -17.91 17.82 -26.19
C ASN A 515 -18.13 19.34 -26.02
N PRO A 516 -19.29 19.88 -26.41
CA PRO A 516 -19.64 21.26 -26.07
C PRO A 516 -19.72 21.41 -24.55
N GLU A 517 -19.40 22.60 -24.05
CA GLU A 517 -19.48 22.88 -22.63
C GLU A 517 -20.94 22.87 -22.14
N ALA A 518 -21.21 22.12 -21.08
CA ALA A 518 -22.54 22.01 -20.49
C ALA A 518 -23.00 23.33 -19.85
N LEU A 519 -24.31 23.60 -19.92
CA LEU A 519 -24.91 24.79 -19.33
C LEU A 519 -24.92 24.70 -17.79
N PRO A 520 -24.85 25.83 -17.07
CA PRO A 520 -24.88 25.82 -15.60
C PRO A 520 -26.10 25.09 -15.00
N GLU A 521 -27.28 25.22 -15.60
CA GLU A 521 -28.48 24.48 -15.17
C GLU A 521 -28.40 22.97 -15.42
N GLU A 522 -27.64 22.52 -16.42
CA GLU A 522 -27.38 21.09 -16.67
C GLU A 522 -26.46 20.54 -15.59
N VAL A 523 -25.38 21.25 -15.28
CA VAL A 523 -24.46 20.90 -14.19
C VAL A 523 -25.20 20.85 -12.84
N ALA A 524 -26.11 21.79 -12.57
CA ALA A 524 -26.93 21.77 -11.35
C ALA A 524 -27.86 20.54 -11.28
N ARG A 525 -28.47 20.15 -12.40
CA ARG A 525 -29.28 18.92 -12.49
C ARG A 525 -28.43 17.66 -12.28
N LEU A 526 -27.23 17.60 -12.85
CA LEU A 526 -26.30 16.49 -12.66
C LEU A 526 -25.86 16.35 -11.20
N ARG A 527 -25.56 17.47 -10.52
CA ARG A 527 -25.28 17.47 -9.07
C ARG A 527 -26.47 16.95 -8.26
N THR A 528 -27.69 17.33 -8.62
CA THR A 528 -28.90 16.85 -7.96
C THR A 528 -29.08 15.35 -8.17
N ALA A 529 -28.95 14.85 -9.40
CA ALA A 529 -29.03 13.43 -9.71
C ALA A 529 -27.98 12.62 -8.93
N LEU A 530 -26.75 13.12 -8.83
CA LEU A 530 -25.66 12.52 -8.07
C LEU A 530 -26.00 12.38 -6.57
N THR A 531 -26.77 13.32 -6.02
CA THR A 531 -27.21 13.27 -4.61
C THR A 531 -28.40 12.37 -4.36
N GLU A 532 -29.29 12.20 -5.35
CA GLU A 532 -30.57 11.49 -5.20
C GLU A 532 -30.47 9.99 -5.55
N THR A 533 -29.41 9.56 -6.22
CA THR A 533 -29.20 8.16 -6.61
C THR A 533 -27.95 7.58 -5.96
N ASP A 534 -28.05 6.34 -5.42
CA ASP A 534 -26.85 5.61 -4.99
C ASP A 534 -26.04 5.25 -6.23
N GLN A 535 -24.82 5.75 -6.31
CA GLN A 535 -23.94 5.57 -7.47
C GLN A 535 -23.25 4.21 -7.45
N THR A 536 -23.97 3.14 -7.14
CA THR A 536 -23.47 1.77 -7.17
C THR A 536 -24.25 0.94 -8.18
N ALA A 537 -23.59 -0.02 -8.83
CA ALA A 537 -24.17 -0.81 -9.92
C ALA A 537 -25.11 -1.96 -9.45
N GLY A 538 -25.43 -2.02 -8.15
CA GLY A 538 -26.21 -3.11 -7.54
C GLY A 538 -25.35 -4.25 -6.99
N SER A 539 -26.00 -5.36 -6.64
CA SER A 539 -25.34 -6.56 -6.09
C SER A 539 -24.80 -7.45 -7.22
N VAL A 540 -23.54 -7.89 -7.13
CA VAL A 540 -22.92 -8.81 -8.10
C VAL A 540 -23.43 -10.25 -7.99
N VAL A 541 -23.99 -10.61 -6.84
CA VAL A 541 -24.66 -11.90 -6.60
C VAL A 541 -25.93 -11.69 -5.77
N ASP A 542 -26.88 -12.62 -5.86
CA ASP A 542 -28.00 -12.65 -4.91
C ASP A 542 -27.49 -13.06 -3.52
N THR A 543 -27.79 -12.23 -2.52
CA THR A 543 -27.38 -12.46 -1.13
C THR A 543 -28.40 -13.33 -0.37
N GLY A 544 -29.62 -13.48 -0.90
CA GLY A 544 -30.75 -14.11 -0.22
C GLY A 544 -31.24 -13.34 1.02
N VAL A 545 -30.76 -12.11 1.23
CA VAL A 545 -31.09 -11.26 2.38
C VAL A 545 -31.44 -9.87 1.88
N ASP A 546 -32.67 -9.43 2.15
CA ASP A 546 -33.12 -8.08 1.80
C ASP A 546 -32.27 -7.03 2.53
N GLY A 547 -31.95 -5.93 1.84
CA GLY A 547 -31.24 -4.79 2.45
C GLY A 547 -29.71 -4.91 2.51
N ILE A 548 -29.13 -6.01 2.00
CA ILE A 548 -27.69 -6.17 1.80
C ILE A 548 -27.37 -6.48 0.33
N SER A 549 -26.37 -5.81 -0.22
CA SER A 549 -25.86 -6.07 -1.57
C SER A 549 -24.38 -6.43 -1.50
N ARG A 550 -23.99 -7.51 -2.18
CA ARG A 550 -22.59 -7.90 -2.32
C ARG A 550 -22.02 -7.15 -3.52
N LEU A 551 -21.07 -6.24 -3.30
CA LEU A 551 -20.47 -5.43 -4.38
C LEU A 551 -19.19 -6.04 -4.94
N HIS A 552 -18.54 -6.86 -4.12
CA HIS A 552 -17.23 -7.43 -4.33
C HIS A 552 -17.03 -8.58 -3.34
N GLU A 553 -16.05 -9.45 -3.55
CA GLU A 553 -15.66 -10.48 -2.58
C GLU A 553 -15.42 -9.90 -1.19
N THR A 554 -14.86 -8.69 -1.09
CA THR A 554 -14.52 -8.10 0.21
C THR A 554 -15.52 -7.07 0.72
N ARG A 555 -16.50 -6.65 -0.11
CA ARG A 555 -17.30 -5.45 0.15
C ARG A 555 -18.80 -5.70 0.04
N VAL A 556 -19.54 -5.17 1.02
CA VAL A 556 -21.00 -5.16 1.02
C VAL A 556 -21.55 -3.75 1.23
N ASN A 557 -22.72 -3.50 0.66
CA ASN A 557 -23.58 -2.37 1.00
C ASN A 557 -24.67 -2.84 1.98
N ILE A 558 -24.96 -2.04 3.00
CA ILE A 558 -26.11 -2.23 3.89
C ILE A 558 -26.89 -0.93 4.09
N HIS A 559 -28.19 -1.04 4.34
CA HIS A 559 -29.02 0.10 4.73
C HIS A 559 -28.74 0.52 6.20
N PRO A 560 -28.88 1.80 6.59
CA PRO A 560 -28.72 2.23 7.99
C PRO A 560 -29.56 1.42 9.00
N ARG A 561 -30.73 0.93 8.57
CA ARG A 561 -31.62 0.11 9.40
C ARG A 561 -31.31 -1.40 9.39
N ALA A 562 -30.13 -1.81 8.92
CA ALA A 562 -29.72 -3.22 8.88
C ALA A 562 -29.98 -3.95 10.22
N GLY A 563 -30.45 -5.20 10.12
CA GLY A 563 -30.77 -6.07 11.24
C GLY A 563 -29.80 -7.24 11.38
N GLU A 564 -30.20 -8.22 12.20
CA GLU A 564 -29.35 -9.40 12.49
C GLU A 564 -29.17 -10.32 11.28
N ALA A 565 -30.06 -10.29 10.28
CA ALA A 565 -29.92 -11.10 9.07
C ALA A 565 -28.70 -10.64 8.25
N GLU A 566 -28.54 -9.33 8.08
CA GLU A 566 -27.40 -8.71 7.38
C GLU A 566 -26.10 -8.93 8.16
N PHE A 567 -26.10 -8.77 9.48
CA PHE A 567 -24.92 -9.05 10.29
C PHE A 567 -24.54 -10.53 10.30
N ALA A 568 -25.52 -11.45 10.29
CA ALA A 568 -25.26 -12.87 10.17
C ALA A 568 -24.68 -13.24 8.80
N TYR A 569 -25.15 -12.59 7.72
CA TYR A 569 -24.54 -12.74 6.40
C TYR A 569 -23.07 -12.31 6.41
N ILE A 570 -22.79 -11.13 6.98
CA ILE A 570 -21.42 -10.59 7.08
C ILE A 570 -20.51 -11.50 7.92
N ALA A 571 -21.01 -11.99 9.06
CA ALA A 571 -20.25 -12.84 9.96
C ALA A 571 -19.93 -14.23 9.37
N LYS A 572 -20.78 -14.73 8.46
CA LYS A 572 -20.64 -16.06 7.86
C LYS A 572 -19.49 -16.15 6.86
N ASP A 573 -19.20 -15.06 6.15
CA ASP A 573 -18.15 -15.03 5.11
C ASP A 573 -16.94 -14.20 5.59
N PRO A 574 -15.82 -14.85 5.95
CA PRO A 574 -14.64 -14.17 6.51
C PRO A 574 -13.93 -13.24 5.51
N ARG A 575 -14.32 -13.28 4.23
CA ARG A 575 -13.75 -12.43 3.19
C ARG A 575 -14.31 -11.01 3.23
N ILE A 576 -15.48 -10.80 3.84
CA ILE A 576 -16.12 -9.48 3.93
C ILE A 576 -15.39 -8.62 4.96
N THR A 577 -14.44 -7.82 4.49
CA THR A 577 -13.62 -6.96 5.36
C THR A 577 -14.16 -5.53 5.44
N ASP A 578 -15.07 -5.16 4.54
CA ASP A 578 -15.43 -3.78 4.26
C ASP A 578 -16.93 -3.59 4.08
N VAL A 579 -17.52 -2.81 4.97
CA VAL A 579 -18.98 -2.59 5.02
C VAL A 579 -19.28 -1.13 4.76
N ARG A 580 -20.04 -0.87 3.70
CA ARG A 580 -20.52 0.46 3.35
C ARG A 580 -21.98 0.64 3.73
N VAL A 581 -22.27 1.72 4.45
CA VAL A 581 -23.64 2.13 4.77
C VAL A 581 -24.14 3.09 3.68
N THR A 582 -25.27 2.75 3.08
CA THR A 582 -25.90 3.54 2.02
C THR A 582 -26.68 4.73 2.58
N GLY A 583 -27.00 5.71 1.72
CA GLY A 583 -27.77 6.90 2.10
C GLY A 583 -26.94 7.98 2.79
N GLU A 584 -27.60 9.02 3.30
CA GLU A 584 -26.95 10.16 3.95
C GLU A 584 -26.63 9.87 5.42
N ALA A 585 -25.34 9.67 5.71
CA ALA A 585 -24.84 9.29 7.02
C ALA A 585 -25.24 10.24 8.16
N LEU A 586 -25.24 11.57 7.91
CA LEU A 586 -25.52 12.54 8.96
C LEU A 586 -26.98 12.51 9.46
N ASP A 587 -27.88 11.85 8.73
CA ASP A 587 -29.28 11.66 9.12
C ASP A 587 -29.49 10.37 9.92
N HIS A 588 -28.46 9.53 10.06
CA HIS A 588 -28.51 8.19 10.66
C HIS A 588 -27.40 7.93 11.67
N LEU A 589 -26.98 8.96 12.41
CA LEU A 589 -25.85 8.86 13.35
C LEU A 589 -26.03 7.76 14.41
N TYR A 590 -27.24 7.62 14.96
CA TYR A 590 -27.54 6.58 15.96
C TYR A 590 -27.41 5.17 15.36
N GLU A 591 -27.97 4.97 14.17
CA GLU A 591 -27.87 3.71 13.44
C GLU A 591 -26.43 3.37 13.07
N ILE A 592 -25.63 4.36 12.66
CA ILE A 592 -24.20 4.18 12.36
C ILE A 592 -23.43 3.70 13.59
N GLN A 593 -23.68 4.29 14.77
CA GLN A 593 -23.04 3.83 16.01
C GLN A 593 -23.43 2.39 16.34
N ARG A 594 -24.71 2.04 16.20
CA ARG A 594 -25.20 0.67 16.40
C ARG A 594 -24.54 -0.32 15.43
N ILE A 595 -24.45 0.04 14.15
CA ILE A 595 -23.77 -0.76 13.13
C ILE A 595 -22.30 -0.94 13.51
N ALA A 596 -21.60 0.13 13.84
CA ALA A 596 -20.18 0.07 14.23
C ALA A 596 -19.95 -0.86 15.43
N GLN A 597 -20.78 -0.76 16.48
CA GLN A 597 -20.71 -1.65 17.64
C GLN A 597 -20.93 -3.12 17.28
N ARG A 598 -21.87 -3.39 16.36
CA ARG A 598 -22.14 -4.76 15.92
C ARG A 598 -21.01 -5.30 15.03
N LEU A 599 -20.51 -4.50 14.10
CA LEU A 599 -19.38 -4.88 13.24
C LEU A 599 -18.09 -5.11 14.03
N ALA A 600 -17.84 -4.35 15.10
CA ALA A 600 -16.69 -4.55 15.97
C ALA A 600 -16.67 -5.93 16.64
N SER A 601 -17.81 -6.64 16.69
CA SER A 601 -17.89 -8.03 17.17
C SER A 601 -17.61 -9.07 16.08
N ILE A 602 -17.39 -8.66 14.83
CA ILE A 602 -17.10 -9.52 13.68
C ILE A 602 -15.61 -9.35 13.32
N PRO A 603 -14.72 -10.26 13.74
CA PRO A 603 -13.27 -10.01 13.77
C PRO A 603 -12.62 -9.72 12.41
N HIS A 604 -13.20 -10.21 11.31
CA HIS A 604 -12.66 -10.00 9.97
C HIS A 604 -13.09 -8.68 9.32
N VAL A 605 -14.08 -7.96 9.88
CA VAL A 605 -14.52 -6.66 9.36
C VAL A 605 -13.61 -5.58 9.92
N ASN A 606 -12.92 -4.85 9.04
CA ASN A 606 -11.98 -3.80 9.43
C ASN A 606 -12.29 -2.39 8.93
N ALA A 607 -13.30 -2.24 8.07
CA ALA A 607 -13.74 -0.94 7.57
C ALA A 607 -15.26 -0.77 7.65
N LEU A 608 -15.68 0.41 8.12
CA LEU A 608 -17.03 0.93 8.05
C LEU A 608 -16.99 2.23 7.23
N ARG A 609 -17.60 2.21 6.05
CA ARG A 609 -17.73 3.40 5.20
C ARG A 609 -19.11 3.99 5.33
N VAL A 610 -19.17 5.31 5.42
CA VAL A 610 -20.44 6.04 5.42
C VAL A 610 -20.43 7.08 4.31
N CYS A 611 -21.52 7.13 3.52
CA CYS A 611 -21.67 8.12 2.46
C CYS A 611 -22.32 9.40 3.02
N SER A 612 -21.81 10.58 2.67
CA SER A 612 -22.44 11.85 3.05
C SER A 612 -22.31 12.88 1.95
N MET A 613 -23.39 13.07 1.19
CA MET A 613 -23.50 14.10 0.17
C MET A 613 -23.65 15.49 0.76
N LYS A 614 -24.05 15.60 2.03
CA LYS A 614 -23.97 16.86 2.78
C LYS A 614 -22.55 17.39 2.85
N LEU A 615 -21.52 16.55 2.76
CA LEU A 615 -20.16 17.08 2.76
C LEU A 615 -19.90 17.97 1.52
N ALA A 616 -20.41 17.57 0.35
CA ALA A 616 -20.29 18.35 -0.88
C ALA A 616 -21.33 19.48 -1.00
N THR A 617 -22.54 19.29 -0.47
CA THR A 617 -23.67 20.22 -0.69
C THR A 617 -23.92 21.20 0.46
N ASP A 618 -23.69 20.79 1.70
CA ASP A 618 -23.84 21.59 2.92
C ASP A 618 -22.75 21.20 3.95
N PRO A 619 -21.47 21.53 3.70
CA PRO A 619 -20.38 21.14 4.59
C PRO A 619 -20.62 21.60 6.04
N ARG A 620 -21.35 22.69 6.26
CA ARG A 620 -21.65 23.22 7.61
C ARG A 620 -22.54 22.28 8.44
N ALA A 621 -23.21 21.32 7.81
CA ALA A 621 -23.89 20.24 8.50
C ALA A 621 -22.95 19.40 9.38
N PHE A 622 -21.65 19.37 9.10
CA PHE A 622 -20.61 18.77 9.94
C PHE A 622 -20.25 19.67 11.12
N THR A 623 -21.20 19.86 12.02
CA THR A 623 -20.98 20.61 13.26
C THR A 623 -19.93 19.92 14.14
N ARG A 624 -19.35 20.67 15.08
CA ARG A 624 -18.35 20.12 16.01
C ARG A 624 -18.89 18.92 16.81
N ALA A 625 -20.17 18.95 17.19
CA ALA A 625 -20.82 17.86 17.91
C ALA A 625 -20.89 16.58 17.06
N ARG A 626 -21.27 16.71 15.78
CA ARG A 626 -21.35 15.58 14.84
C ARG A 626 -19.98 15.00 14.51
N ILE A 627 -18.96 15.85 14.31
CA ILE A 627 -17.59 15.38 14.10
C ILE A 627 -17.05 14.64 15.34
N ASN A 628 -17.32 15.16 16.53
CA ASN A 628 -16.92 14.47 17.77
C ASN A 628 -17.61 13.11 17.89
N PHE A 629 -18.90 13.03 17.60
CA PHE A 629 -19.65 11.78 17.58
C PHE A 629 -19.03 10.75 16.61
N LEU A 630 -18.75 11.15 15.36
CA LEU A 630 -18.09 10.26 14.40
C LEU A 630 -16.70 9.82 14.91
N GLY A 631 -15.97 10.72 15.56
CA GLY A 631 -14.69 10.40 16.20
C GLY A 631 -14.80 9.41 17.37
N GLU A 632 -15.93 9.36 18.08
CA GLU A 632 -16.20 8.36 19.12
C GLU A 632 -16.60 7.00 18.53
N VAL A 633 -17.18 6.99 17.33
CA VAL A 633 -17.50 5.77 16.58
C VAL A 633 -16.25 5.14 15.96
N ASN A 634 -15.26 5.95 15.57
CA ASN A 634 -14.02 5.46 14.97
C ASN A 634 -13.19 4.66 16.00
N ALA A 635 -13.11 3.34 15.82
CA ALA A 635 -12.49 2.41 16.76
C ALA A 635 -11.29 1.69 16.13
N LEU A 636 -10.27 2.44 15.74
CA LEU A 636 -9.03 1.85 15.23
C LEU A 636 -8.28 1.17 16.40
N SER A 637 -8.01 -0.12 16.32
CA SER A 637 -7.15 -0.83 17.27
C SER A 637 -6.42 -1.95 16.54
N VAL A 638 -5.27 -2.38 17.02
CA VAL A 638 -4.51 -3.45 16.35
C VAL A 638 -5.25 -4.80 16.44
N VAL A 639 -5.92 -5.05 17.56
CA VAL A 639 -6.56 -6.34 17.86
C VAL A 639 -7.92 -6.51 17.17
N THR A 640 -8.70 -5.44 17.13
CA THR A 640 -10.02 -5.38 16.49
C THR A 640 -10.13 -4.06 15.73
N PRO A 641 -9.44 -3.95 14.58
CA PRO A 641 -9.48 -2.71 13.82
C PRO A 641 -10.88 -2.51 13.26
N LEU A 642 -11.53 -1.39 13.54
CA LEU A 642 -12.70 -0.95 12.78
C LEU A 642 -12.54 0.52 12.45
N ARG A 643 -12.11 0.80 11.22
CA ARG A 643 -11.89 2.16 10.73
C ARG A 643 -13.18 2.73 10.18
N LEU A 644 -13.59 3.89 10.70
CA LEU A 644 -14.65 4.69 10.12
C LEU A 644 -14.07 5.60 9.02
N GLU A 645 -14.67 5.54 7.83
CA GLU A 645 -14.31 6.39 6.70
C GLU A 645 -15.53 7.07 6.12
N ILE A 646 -15.33 8.27 5.58
CA ILE A 646 -16.39 9.03 4.93
C ILE A 646 -16.11 9.08 3.43
N GLU A 647 -17.13 8.78 2.64
CA GLU A 647 -17.09 9.01 1.20
C GLU A 647 -18.11 10.08 0.79
N THR A 648 -17.75 10.83 -0.23
CA THR A 648 -18.60 11.86 -0.83
C THR A 648 -18.28 11.97 -2.32
N TRP A 649 -19.14 12.69 -3.05
CA TRP A 649 -18.98 12.90 -4.48
C TRP A 649 -18.80 14.37 -4.80
N PHE A 650 -17.85 14.66 -5.69
CA PHE A 650 -17.59 16.00 -6.24
C PHE A 650 -17.60 15.94 -7.76
N VAL A 651 -17.90 17.05 -8.42
CA VAL A 651 -17.89 17.15 -9.89
C VAL A 651 -16.86 18.18 -10.35
N LEU A 652 -16.80 19.33 -9.68
CA LEU A 652 -15.98 20.48 -10.06
C LEU A 652 -15.25 21.08 -8.86
N VAL A 653 -14.18 21.83 -9.12
CA VAL A 653 -13.47 22.63 -8.11
C VAL A 653 -14.41 23.58 -7.36
N SER A 654 -15.44 24.10 -8.04
CA SER A 654 -16.43 25.01 -7.44
C SER A 654 -17.31 24.37 -6.36
N ASP A 655 -17.30 23.05 -6.24
CA ASP A 655 -17.95 22.35 -5.12
C ASP A 655 -17.17 22.51 -3.80
N LEU A 656 -15.88 22.82 -3.89
CA LEU A 656 -14.99 22.94 -2.73
C LEU A 656 -14.96 24.38 -2.21
N THR A 657 -15.13 24.51 -0.90
CA THR A 657 -15.16 25.79 -0.18
C THR A 657 -14.18 25.76 0.99
N PRO A 658 -13.78 26.93 1.56
CA PRO A 658 -12.91 26.97 2.73
C PRO A 658 -13.44 26.17 3.95
N ASP A 659 -14.76 25.99 4.06
CA ASP A 659 -15.38 25.19 5.12
C ASP A 659 -14.92 23.73 5.08
N HIS A 660 -14.72 23.17 3.88
CA HIS A 660 -14.23 21.80 3.70
C HIS A 660 -12.86 21.60 4.35
N THR A 661 -11.93 22.55 4.18
CA THR A 661 -10.60 22.46 4.79
C THR A 661 -10.70 22.38 6.32
N VAL A 662 -11.61 23.15 6.93
CA VAL A 662 -11.82 23.14 8.38
C VAL A 662 -12.41 21.80 8.85
N ILE A 663 -13.39 21.28 8.13
CA ILE A 663 -14.08 20.02 8.46
C ILE A 663 -13.13 18.84 8.32
N THR A 664 -12.43 18.75 7.18
CA THR A 664 -11.50 17.67 6.89
C THR A 664 -10.35 17.63 7.89
N ARG A 665 -9.78 18.78 8.28
CA ARG A 665 -8.76 18.81 9.35
C ARG A 665 -9.29 18.27 10.67
N ARG A 666 -10.54 18.57 11.03
CA ARG A 666 -11.14 18.08 12.28
C ARG A 666 -11.40 16.58 12.23
N LEU A 667 -11.90 16.06 11.11
CA LEU A 667 -12.11 14.62 10.91
C LEU A 667 -10.79 13.85 10.87
N ASN A 668 -9.79 14.34 10.12
CA ASN A 668 -8.45 13.73 10.06
C ASN A 668 -7.80 13.70 11.46
N SER A 669 -8.00 14.73 12.30
CA SER A 669 -7.51 14.74 13.69
C SER A 669 -8.16 13.69 14.61
N LYS A 670 -9.22 13.03 14.13
CA LYS A 670 -9.89 11.88 14.77
C LYS A 670 -9.57 10.55 14.07
N GLY A 671 -8.60 10.55 13.14
CA GLY A 671 -8.25 9.38 12.34
C GLY A 671 -9.30 8.99 11.30
N ILE A 672 -10.23 9.90 10.95
CA ILE A 672 -11.27 9.66 9.95
C ILE A 672 -10.84 10.32 8.65
N THR A 673 -10.60 9.50 7.63
CA THR A 673 -10.26 9.97 6.28
C THR A 673 -11.52 10.20 5.47
N ILE A 674 -11.49 11.27 4.67
CA ILE A 674 -12.53 11.60 3.71
C ILE A 674 -12.02 11.24 2.32
N TYR A 675 -12.82 10.46 1.59
CA TYR A 675 -12.54 10.07 0.22
C TYR A 675 -13.53 10.71 -0.75
N ALA A 676 -12.99 11.30 -1.80
CA ALA A 676 -13.75 11.86 -2.91
C ALA A 676 -13.85 10.86 -4.06
N ASN A 677 -15.06 10.67 -4.55
CA ASN A 677 -15.35 10.04 -5.83
C ASN A 677 -15.81 11.12 -6.83
N VAL A 678 -15.36 11.02 -8.08
CA VAL A 678 -15.69 11.99 -9.14
C VAL A 678 -16.19 11.23 -10.37
N PRO A 679 -17.39 11.51 -10.89
CA PRO A 679 -17.82 10.99 -12.18
C PRO A 679 -17.22 11.84 -13.31
N LEU A 680 -16.69 11.18 -14.34
CA LEU A 680 -16.29 11.85 -15.58
C LEU A 680 -17.54 12.08 -16.45
N LEU A 681 -17.87 13.34 -16.70
CA LEU A 681 -19.11 13.77 -17.35
C LEU A 681 -18.77 14.63 -18.58
N GLY A 682 -19.27 14.22 -19.75
CA GLY A 682 -18.96 14.85 -21.03
C GLY A 682 -19.40 16.31 -21.06
N GLY A 683 -18.51 17.21 -21.50
CA GLY A 683 -18.74 18.66 -21.53
C GLY A 683 -18.69 19.36 -20.16
N VAL A 684 -18.42 18.63 -19.06
CA VAL A 684 -18.43 19.15 -17.69
C VAL A 684 -17.05 19.09 -17.05
N ASN A 685 -16.40 17.94 -17.01
CA ASN A 685 -15.08 17.77 -16.38
C ASN A 685 -14.17 16.79 -17.14
N ASP A 686 -14.54 16.43 -18.36
CA ASP A 686 -13.88 15.51 -19.29
C ASP A 686 -12.60 16.07 -19.95
N ASN A 687 -11.84 16.89 -19.21
CA ASN A 687 -10.53 17.35 -19.67
C ASN A 687 -9.48 17.34 -18.55
N ASP A 688 -8.24 17.20 -18.99
CA ASP A 688 -7.06 17.04 -18.16
C ASP A 688 -6.86 18.15 -17.12
N THR A 689 -7.18 19.38 -17.48
CA THR A 689 -6.95 20.58 -16.68
C THR A 689 -7.95 20.67 -15.55
N ARG A 690 -9.25 20.44 -15.83
CA ARG A 690 -10.29 20.43 -14.79
C ARG A 690 -10.04 19.35 -13.75
N ILE A 691 -9.66 18.14 -14.18
CA ILE A 691 -9.37 17.04 -13.26
C ILE A 691 -8.08 17.29 -12.47
N HIS A 692 -7.03 17.80 -13.10
CA HIS A 692 -5.80 18.19 -12.40
C HIS A 692 -6.07 19.23 -11.30
N ASP A 693 -6.81 20.29 -11.62
CA ASP A 693 -7.10 21.36 -10.66
C ASP A 693 -8.00 20.85 -9.51
N LEU A 694 -8.94 19.95 -9.82
CA LEU A 694 -9.75 19.26 -8.82
C LEU A 694 -8.90 18.39 -7.90
N ALA A 695 -8.00 17.57 -8.47
CA ALA A 695 -7.10 16.71 -7.72
C ALA A 695 -6.23 17.52 -6.74
N TYR A 696 -5.63 18.61 -7.22
CA TYR A 696 -4.85 19.54 -6.40
C TYR A 696 -5.71 20.19 -5.28
N THR A 697 -6.94 20.61 -5.61
CA THR A 697 -7.83 21.27 -4.63
C THR A 697 -8.31 20.30 -3.55
N LEU A 698 -8.66 19.06 -3.92
CA LEU A 698 -9.00 18.00 -2.97
C LEU A 698 -7.83 17.73 -2.02
N ARG A 699 -6.63 17.54 -2.58
CA ARG A 699 -5.44 17.27 -1.80
C ARG A 699 -5.06 18.42 -0.87
N SER A 700 -5.12 19.67 -1.32
CA SER A 700 -4.85 20.83 -0.45
C SER A 700 -5.91 21.00 0.66
N THR A 701 -7.14 20.56 0.41
CA THR A 701 -8.23 20.50 1.40
C THR A 701 -8.04 19.36 2.42
N GLY A 702 -7.21 18.36 2.09
CA GLY A 702 -6.97 17.17 2.91
C GLY A 702 -7.93 16.01 2.62
N ILE A 703 -8.65 16.08 1.50
CA ILE A 703 -9.56 15.04 1.01
C ILE A 703 -8.77 14.15 0.05
N GLU A 704 -8.87 12.84 0.22
CA GLU A 704 -8.18 11.87 -0.62
C GLU A 704 -9.00 11.63 -1.90
N PHE A 705 -8.43 11.96 -3.05
CA PHE A 705 -9.07 11.70 -4.33
C PHE A 705 -8.97 10.21 -4.66
N HIS A 706 -10.05 9.47 -4.41
CA HIS A 706 -10.03 8.03 -4.50
C HIS A 706 -10.28 7.52 -5.91
N HIS A 707 -11.46 7.81 -6.44
CA HIS A 707 -11.91 7.31 -7.73
C HIS A 707 -12.29 8.46 -8.67
N LEU A 708 -11.74 8.41 -9.88
CA LEU A 708 -12.33 9.01 -11.05
C LEU A 708 -13.08 7.90 -11.81
N TYR A 709 -14.40 7.90 -11.70
CA TYR A 709 -15.22 6.96 -12.44
C TYR A 709 -15.29 7.38 -13.89
N VAL A 710 -14.71 6.59 -14.77
CA VAL A 710 -14.66 6.81 -16.22
C VAL A 710 -16.01 6.55 -16.85
N ALA A 711 -16.71 5.49 -16.42
CA ALA A 711 -18.02 5.12 -16.93
C ALA A 711 -18.79 4.21 -15.95
N GLY A 712 -20.07 4.00 -16.26
CA GLY A 712 -20.91 2.96 -15.65
C GLY A 712 -21.72 3.38 -14.43
N LEU A 713 -21.55 4.60 -13.92
CA LEU A 713 -22.41 5.12 -12.87
C LEU A 713 -23.81 5.48 -13.40
N PRO A 714 -24.88 5.40 -12.59
CA PRO A 714 -26.23 5.80 -12.99
C PRO A 714 -26.29 7.20 -13.63
N VAL A 715 -25.61 8.20 -13.03
CA VAL A 715 -25.57 9.56 -13.59
C VAL A 715 -24.87 9.59 -14.96
N GLN A 716 -23.82 8.80 -15.16
CA GLN A 716 -23.08 8.72 -16.43
C GLN A 716 -23.89 8.01 -17.51
N ILE A 717 -24.59 6.91 -17.18
CA ILE A 717 -25.45 6.19 -18.13
C ILE A 717 -26.51 7.14 -18.71
N SER A 718 -27.07 8.02 -17.87
CA SER A 718 -28.08 8.99 -18.32
C SER A 718 -27.50 10.16 -19.13
N TRP A 719 -26.35 10.71 -18.70
CA TRP A 719 -25.78 11.93 -19.28
C TRP A 719 -24.84 11.66 -20.47
N ASN A 720 -23.90 10.74 -20.31
CA ASN A 720 -22.86 10.46 -21.29
C ASN A 720 -23.41 9.73 -22.53
N ALA A 721 -24.65 9.20 -22.49
CA ALA A 721 -25.32 8.70 -23.69
C ALA A 721 -25.46 9.78 -24.78
N ALA A 722 -25.62 11.05 -24.40
CA ALA A 722 -25.65 12.20 -25.31
C ALA A 722 -24.31 12.98 -25.36
N HIS A 723 -23.45 12.80 -24.36
CA HIS A 723 -22.16 13.48 -24.21
C HIS A 723 -21.06 12.44 -23.95
N PRO A 724 -20.74 11.61 -24.95
CA PRO A 724 -19.86 10.46 -24.73
C PRO A 724 -18.46 10.91 -24.31
N ILE A 725 -17.85 10.11 -23.43
CA ILE A 725 -16.44 10.25 -23.06
C ILE A 725 -15.62 9.44 -24.07
N ASP A 726 -14.64 10.07 -24.70
CA ASP A 726 -13.64 9.33 -25.47
C ASP A 726 -12.60 8.76 -24.51
N SER A 727 -12.30 7.47 -24.65
CA SER A 727 -11.22 6.80 -23.91
C SER A 727 -9.86 7.48 -24.09
N TYR A 728 -9.66 8.20 -25.21
CA TYR A 728 -8.51 9.06 -25.42
C TYR A 728 -8.37 10.13 -24.32
N ASP A 729 -9.45 10.80 -23.93
CA ASP A 729 -9.41 11.87 -22.94
C ASP A 729 -9.02 11.36 -21.54
N VAL A 730 -9.36 10.11 -21.23
CA VAL A 730 -8.98 9.46 -19.96
C VAL A 730 -7.45 9.35 -19.82
N VAL A 731 -6.75 8.97 -20.89
CA VAL A 731 -5.29 8.86 -20.89
C VAL A 731 -4.63 10.25 -20.82
N ASP A 732 -5.21 11.27 -21.44
CA ASP A 732 -4.71 12.66 -21.35
C ASP A 732 -4.85 13.20 -19.92
N ILE A 733 -6.01 12.97 -19.29
CA ILE A 733 -6.26 13.27 -17.88
C ILE A 733 -5.21 12.58 -17.00
N ALA A 734 -5.04 11.27 -17.16
CA ALA A 734 -4.11 10.50 -16.34
C ALA A 734 -2.66 10.94 -16.50
N THR A 735 -2.26 11.24 -17.73
CA THR A 735 -0.94 11.77 -18.08
C THR A 735 -0.67 13.10 -17.38
N LYS A 736 -1.60 14.05 -17.44
CA LYS A 736 -1.42 15.37 -16.81
C LYS A 736 -1.38 15.29 -15.30
N VAL A 737 -2.34 14.58 -14.68
CA VAL A 737 -2.40 14.41 -13.22
C VAL A 737 -1.12 13.75 -12.71
N ARG A 738 -0.59 12.74 -13.42
CA ARG A 738 0.68 12.08 -13.06
C ARG A 738 1.90 13.00 -13.17
N ARG A 739 1.99 13.77 -14.26
CA ARG A 739 3.13 14.64 -14.56
C ARG A 739 3.20 15.84 -13.61
N GLU A 740 2.08 16.51 -13.40
CA GLU A 740 2.02 17.81 -12.74
C GLU A 740 1.60 17.71 -11.28
N GLY A 741 0.80 16.68 -10.94
CA GLY A 741 0.32 16.45 -9.59
C GLY A 741 1.30 15.70 -8.67
N SER A 742 0.93 15.61 -7.41
CA SER A 742 1.56 14.72 -6.43
C SER A 742 1.21 13.27 -6.71
N GLY A 743 2.09 12.34 -6.35
CA GLY A 743 1.75 10.91 -6.32
C GLY A 743 0.53 10.58 -5.44
N ARG A 744 0.13 11.48 -4.53
CA ARG A 744 -1.05 11.39 -3.65
C ARG A 744 -2.31 12.06 -4.22
N GLU A 745 -2.21 12.74 -5.35
CA GLU A 745 -3.33 13.41 -6.05
C GLU A 745 -3.94 12.51 -7.13
N ILE A 746 -3.22 11.46 -7.53
CA ILE A 746 -3.65 10.55 -8.59
C ILE A 746 -4.84 9.73 -8.06
N PRO A 747 -6.01 9.74 -8.71
CA PRO A 747 -7.10 8.84 -8.40
C PRO A 747 -6.87 7.47 -9.03
N ARG A 748 -7.72 6.49 -8.72
CA ARG A 748 -7.91 5.33 -9.60
C ARG A 748 -8.91 5.68 -10.68
N TYR A 749 -8.65 5.23 -11.89
CA TYR A 749 -9.55 5.35 -13.02
C TYR A 749 -10.42 4.10 -13.05
N ILE A 750 -11.70 4.23 -12.71
CA ILE A 750 -12.59 3.07 -12.45
C ILE A 750 -13.70 3.00 -13.50
N ILE A 751 -14.00 1.80 -13.97
CA ILE A 751 -15.22 1.50 -14.72
C ILE A 751 -16.14 0.70 -13.79
N ALA A 752 -17.34 1.23 -13.52
CA ALA A 752 -18.34 0.53 -12.72
C ALA A 752 -19.20 -0.36 -13.63
N THR A 753 -19.44 -1.61 -13.23
CA THR A 753 -20.28 -2.54 -14.00
C THR A 753 -21.21 -3.31 -13.08
N PRO A 754 -22.32 -3.88 -13.59
CA PRO A 754 -23.20 -4.75 -12.80
C PRO A 754 -22.49 -5.99 -12.22
N LEU A 755 -21.34 -6.37 -12.78
CA LEU A 755 -20.56 -7.53 -12.38
C LEU A 755 -19.36 -7.16 -11.49
N GLY A 756 -19.23 -5.89 -11.09
CA GLY A 756 -18.13 -5.40 -10.27
C GLY A 756 -17.38 -4.26 -10.94
N GLU A 757 -16.46 -3.65 -10.20
CA GLU A 757 -15.69 -2.51 -10.67
C GLU A 757 -14.30 -2.96 -11.16
N VAL A 758 -13.80 -2.38 -12.24
CA VAL A 758 -12.45 -2.66 -12.78
C VAL A 758 -11.62 -1.38 -12.92
N ASP A 759 -10.29 -1.49 -12.85
CA ASP A 759 -9.38 -0.40 -13.18
C ASP A 759 -9.29 -0.25 -14.72
N TYR A 760 -9.51 0.96 -15.22
CA TYR A 760 -9.41 1.31 -16.64
C TYR A 760 -8.05 0.91 -17.20
N GLY A 761 -8.07 0.10 -18.27
CA GLY A 761 -6.89 -0.39 -19.00
C GLY A 761 -6.01 -1.41 -18.25
N LEU A 762 -5.96 -1.38 -16.92
CA LEU A 762 -5.09 -2.26 -16.13
C LEU A 762 -5.73 -3.62 -15.86
N THR A 763 -6.98 -3.64 -15.41
CA THR A 763 -7.72 -4.90 -15.13
C THR A 763 -8.92 -5.08 -16.05
N SER A 764 -8.94 -4.34 -17.16
CA SER A 764 -10.01 -4.33 -18.14
C SER A 764 -9.46 -4.18 -19.56
N THR A 765 -10.10 -4.80 -20.54
CA THR A 765 -9.83 -4.55 -21.98
C THR A 765 -10.99 -3.79 -22.59
N MET A 766 -10.70 -2.69 -23.29
CA MET A 766 -11.71 -1.92 -24.03
C MET A 766 -11.83 -2.46 -25.45
N ILE A 767 -12.95 -3.12 -25.74
CA ILE A 767 -13.28 -3.76 -27.03
C ILE A 767 -14.14 -2.80 -27.86
N ARG A 768 -13.61 -2.36 -28.99
CA ARG A 768 -14.30 -1.44 -29.90
C ARG A 768 -15.36 -2.16 -30.75
N LYS A 769 -16.58 -1.62 -30.82
CA LYS A 769 -17.69 -2.05 -31.70
C LYS A 769 -18.27 -0.86 -32.46
N GLY A 770 -17.67 -0.51 -33.60
CA GLY A 770 -17.92 0.80 -34.22
C GLY A 770 -17.30 1.89 -33.34
N ASP A 771 -18.08 2.85 -32.86
CA ASP A 771 -17.59 3.81 -31.86
C ASP A 771 -18.00 3.42 -30.43
N ALA A 772 -18.90 2.45 -30.27
CA ALA A 772 -19.28 1.93 -28.95
C ALA A 772 -18.17 1.06 -28.35
N VAL A 773 -18.16 0.99 -27.02
CA VAL A 773 -17.18 0.21 -26.26
C VAL A 773 -17.88 -0.86 -25.43
N ASP A 774 -17.41 -2.08 -25.58
CA ASP A 774 -17.61 -3.15 -24.60
C ASP A 774 -16.35 -3.27 -23.73
N VAL A 775 -16.50 -3.71 -22.49
CA VAL A 775 -15.40 -3.87 -21.54
C VAL A 775 -15.34 -5.31 -21.07
N GLU A 776 -14.20 -5.94 -21.29
CA GLU A 776 -13.84 -7.24 -20.70
C GLU A 776 -13.30 -7.05 -19.28
N LEU A 777 -13.85 -7.77 -18.30
CA LEU A 777 -13.45 -7.69 -16.89
C LEU A 777 -12.42 -8.76 -16.54
N ARG A 778 -11.15 -8.52 -16.88
CA ARG A 778 -10.06 -9.51 -16.81
C ARG A 778 -9.74 -10.05 -15.41
N CYS A 779 -10.16 -9.36 -14.35
CA CYS A 779 -9.97 -9.83 -12.97
C CYS A 779 -11.06 -10.79 -12.48
N TYR A 780 -12.14 -11.00 -13.26
CA TYR A 780 -13.26 -11.84 -12.86
C TYR A 780 -13.47 -12.97 -13.87
N ASP A 781 -13.84 -14.14 -13.37
CA ASP A 781 -14.19 -15.33 -14.14
C ASP A 781 -15.37 -16.05 -13.47
N GLU A 782 -15.85 -17.16 -14.06
CA GLU A 782 -16.93 -17.95 -13.47
C GLU A 782 -16.59 -18.47 -12.06
N THR A 783 -15.33 -18.85 -11.83
CA THR A 783 -14.83 -19.31 -10.52
C THR A 783 -15.02 -18.26 -9.44
N TYR A 784 -14.73 -17.00 -9.76
CA TYR A 784 -14.91 -15.87 -8.84
C TYR A 784 -16.36 -15.78 -8.36
N TYR A 785 -17.32 -15.69 -9.28
CA TYR A 785 -18.73 -15.51 -8.90
C TYR A 785 -19.33 -16.75 -8.24
N THR A 786 -18.98 -17.95 -8.70
CA THR A 786 -19.45 -19.20 -8.08
C THR A 786 -18.87 -19.39 -6.68
N SER A 787 -17.70 -18.84 -6.38
CA SER A 787 -17.17 -18.78 -5.01
C SER A 787 -17.95 -17.84 -4.08
N LEU A 788 -18.66 -16.85 -4.64
CA LEU A 788 -19.52 -15.93 -3.87
C LEU A 788 -20.93 -16.50 -3.72
N ALA A 789 -21.47 -17.10 -4.79
CA ALA A 789 -22.77 -17.75 -4.83
C ALA A 789 -22.68 -19.01 -5.72
N PRO A 790 -22.72 -20.23 -5.15
CA PRO A 790 -22.54 -21.47 -5.93
C PRO A 790 -23.49 -21.66 -7.10
N GLU A 791 -24.70 -21.10 -7.01
CA GLU A 791 -25.74 -21.15 -8.06
C GLU A 791 -25.69 -19.94 -9.01
N PHE A 792 -24.59 -19.17 -9.01
CA PHE A 792 -24.46 -17.99 -9.84
C PHE A 792 -24.56 -18.34 -11.33
N GLN A 793 -25.28 -17.49 -12.05
CA GLN A 793 -25.30 -17.47 -13.51
C GLN A 793 -25.08 -16.04 -13.97
N PHE A 794 -24.30 -15.88 -15.03
CA PHE A 794 -24.12 -14.56 -15.63
C PHE A 794 -25.48 -13.98 -16.07
N PRO A 795 -25.71 -12.68 -15.87
CA PRO A 795 -26.92 -12.01 -16.33
C PRO A 795 -27.15 -12.23 -17.84
N GLU A 796 -28.42 -12.35 -18.23
CA GLU A 796 -28.80 -12.54 -19.63
C GLU A 796 -28.17 -11.44 -20.52
N GLY A 797 -27.54 -11.85 -21.63
CA GLY A 797 -26.85 -10.95 -22.55
C GLY A 797 -25.40 -10.63 -22.19
N THR A 798 -24.86 -11.15 -21.08
CA THR A 798 -23.43 -11.08 -20.78
C THR A 798 -22.67 -11.99 -21.75
N ALA A 799 -21.74 -11.43 -22.53
CA ALA A 799 -20.85 -12.20 -23.37
C ALA A 799 -19.65 -12.70 -22.54
N ILE A 800 -19.06 -13.84 -22.92
CA ILE A 800 -17.84 -14.37 -22.31
C ILE A 800 -16.75 -14.37 -23.37
N SER A 801 -15.57 -13.83 -23.05
CA SER A 801 -14.41 -13.80 -23.94
C SER A 801 -13.79 -15.19 -24.12
N GLU A 802 -12.89 -15.34 -25.08
CA GLU A 802 -12.18 -16.61 -25.32
C GLU A 802 -11.31 -17.04 -24.12
N THR A 803 -10.90 -16.09 -23.30
CA THR A 803 -10.14 -16.29 -22.05
C THR A 803 -11.03 -16.52 -20.83
N GLY A 804 -12.36 -16.55 -20.99
CA GLY A 804 -13.30 -16.89 -19.92
C GLY A 804 -13.76 -15.71 -19.06
N HIS A 805 -13.52 -14.47 -19.49
CA HIS A 805 -13.90 -13.27 -18.74
C HIS A 805 -15.22 -12.68 -19.24
N PRO A 806 -16.05 -12.10 -18.36
CA PRO A 806 -17.28 -11.45 -18.78
C PRO A 806 -17.00 -10.15 -19.54
N VAL A 807 -17.79 -9.91 -20.58
CA VAL A 807 -17.74 -8.74 -21.44
C VAL A 807 -19.08 -8.01 -21.37
N VAL A 808 -19.03 -6.74 -21.00
CA VAL A 808 -20.22 -5.91 -20.74
C VAL A 808 -20.22 -4.63 -21.59
N PRO A 809 -21.35 -4.23 -22.18
CA PRO A 809 -21.42 -2.98 -22.94
C PRO A 809 -21.32 -1.78 -22.01
N MET A 810 -20.57 -0.74 -22.41
CA MET A 810 -20.39 0.50 -21.63
C MET A 810 -20.99 1.72 -22.35
N PRO A 811 -22.30 1.99 -22.17
CA PRO A 811 -22.94 3.18 -22.73
C PRO A 811 -22.27 4.48 -22.28
N GLY A 812 -22.08 5.40 -23.22
CA GLY A 812 -21.48 6.71 -22.96
C GLY A 812 -19.96 6.72 -22.86
N LEU A 813 -19.29 5.56 -23.03
CA LEU A 813 -17.86 5.48 -23.31
C LEU A 813 -17.68 5.13 -24.79
N ILE A 814 -16.88 5.89 -25.51
CA ILE A 814 -16.58 5.67 -26.92
C ILE A 814 -15.08 5.53 -27.16
N LYS A 815 -14.75 4.97 -28.32
CA LYS A 815 -13.39 4.75 -28.76
C LYS A 815 -13.27 5.07 -30.24
N THR A 816 -12.44 6.07 -30.57
CA THR A 816 -12.32 6.60 -31.94
C THR A 816 -11.15 5.99 -32.72
N ASN A 817 -10.33 5.16 -32.08
CA ASN A 817 -9.19 4.47 -32.68
C ASN A 817 -8.99 3.09 -32.00
N ASP A 818 -8.14 2.22 -32.56
CA ASP A 818 -7.99 0.85 -32.05
C ASP A 818 -6.87 0.68 -31.01
N PHE A 819 -6.37 1.77 -30.40
CA PHE A 819 -5.26 1.72 -29.46
C PHE A 819 -5.63 0.96 -28.18
N VAL A 820 -4.82 0.02 -27.73
CA VAL A 820 -5.20 -0.93 -26.66
C VAL A 820 -5.58 -0.23 -25.34
N VAL A 821 -4.86 0.85 -24.98
CA VAL A 821 -5.07 1.58 -23.71
C VAL A 821 -6.15 2.67 -23.82
N SER A 822 -6.55 3.07 -25.03
CA SER A 822 -7.66 4.02 -25.27
C SER A 822 -8.73 3.39 -26.12
#